data_AF-A0A534JN09-F1
#
_entry.id   AF-A0A534JN09-F1
#
_cell.length_a   1.000
_cell.length_b   1.000
_cell.length_c   1.000
_cell.angle_alpha   90.00
_cell.angle_beta   90.00
_cell.angle_gamma   90.00
#
_symmetry.space_group_name_H-M   'P 1'
#
loop_
_entity.id
_entity.type
_entity.pdbx_description
1 polymer ?
#
loop_
_entity_poly.entity_id
_entity_poly.type
_entity_poly.pdbx_seq_one_letter_code
_entity_poly.pdbx_strand_id
1 'polypeptide(L)'
;KNCANFNVTGADGHALLPVFTDQINTTTIPNAASFGNFEETASVAAYSVSSSVAFDPYPIITSTSNWKNVTLAIASMTIPGTILWSSTMTITDTVISVASSIEITGTVTITNGGIYLNMQSDACNRAVVKITGTGRLNLINSTIGSNCPMTVYVGNAGRLTATLGSALNLDATGTGMLRTDGSSVVTATDSTIDADILAAGANVSFKRDIFTGSSITINTAGRSDLWDANLGAVGSIQLLSDDGNVNSIDFDIRNTTFSPALTPQLRFGGRQWAQLTSVITNPASGNDFWTGMISGNAKVSRFWWLTVNGVDGTGTVLEAANARITVSRLNPVTLTWAAAPTPGVDSLYGAAPAPWPVNAPLGFVIYRASSEERFVSTSGQWSNSTYRGEADATLGAPPIRYYPDVNVSSLIGSDTTIELVFSDLTPELSIKQVSFHYEGNVSYPFEPLNQPINVTAIVNNTGKISVRNAVVSFFSTNVDLNGDGLMDAGKATYVSAGLWIGDFTIALVPLASTRLAWVTWTPGGVAETTVQVSVVVDAPQTDPLDPGAFRELNERNNINSAPALLFVWPDLSLSRADVGIASAIHGNPTAVDVTIRNEGTNDANGASLVVSDDSGWATAPGANVFFLARGQTITIHVTWTPASPGSHTVTATVRTPISGTFPDRAHDFNWQNNAASQTVTVRTKPDILLRPQDYLGVVNATRGVAFDLPVMVGNLGDTEALDFSISVFLDGDMGNSLEHTDGVNIGPNAFTNTTVHIVILNVVGNHQLSIFADSYNSDGSQTTTFGRILESNEGNNWANKTAQITPPSGSIVMNLITPPANGFAPGQRIAVEGFVNGVTGEGLGGIPVNVVILDLFGAPIPTGNASTTSQANGFWHVELLIPGNCPGAECALDGTHTIRATSPSGPSIQQAEQGIPVRNPTTFWNAVFLGLPVWIWLIIVVAAVVAIVAVTLYFRVYGLGKMVECGECGSFIPEDSTSCPKCGVEFEKDMAKCSNCQAWIPVDVKQCPECGVEFATGKVEMADYQEKMRMQYDEVVAKFRDESSRVLGRSLTEREFQDWWRKQPTFVTFEDWLREEEEMRKMGSKPCPACGTLNSVTATVCHKCGTYLKDEKRPPSGGAPMRQTEPSGEAVPSEAVPKKVIRKPVAAPPIVQKKVFKKPLGEQQQEGGGGESDTQNPPDEEF
;
A
#
# COMPACT_ATOMS: atom_id res chain seq x y z
N LYS A 1 -1.94 32.99 4.20
CA LYS A 1 -0.57 33.40 3.77
C LYS A 1 -0.66 34.08 2.40
N ASN A 2 0.42 34.61 1.82
CA ASN A 2 0.41 35.22 0.49
C ASN A 2 1.22 34.39 -0.52
N CYS A 3 1.19 34.76 -1.80
CA CYS A 3 1.85 34.02 -2.89
C CYS A 3 3.38 33.93 -2.76
N ALA A 4 4.00 34.68 -1.85
CA ALA A 4 5.44 34.63 -1.57
C ALA A 4 5.81 33.82 -0.32
N ASN A 5 4.84 33.29 0.45
CA ASN A 5 5.11 32.51 1.66
C ASN A 5 4.08 31.40 1.99
N PHE A 6 3.23 30.99 1.06
CA PHE A 6 2.27 29.89 1.27
C PHE A 6 2.94 28.54 1.54
N ASN A 7 4.09 28.29 0.91
CA ASN A 7 4.92 27.09 1.00
C ASN A 7 5.87 27.07 2.22
N VAL A 8 5.77 28.04 3.12
CA VAL A 8 6.51 28.07 4.39
C VAL A 8 5.55 27.69 5.51
N THR A 9 5.99 26.93 6.52
CA THR A 9 5.18 26.62 7.70
C THR A 9 4.96 27.84 8.61
N GLY A 10 3.91 27.84 9.42
CA GLY A 10 3.71 28.80 10.49
C GLY A 10 4.53 28.44 11.73
N ALA A 11 4.45 29.28 12.77
CA ALA A 11 5.08 29.00 14.06
C ALA A 11 4.30 27.95 14.89
N ASP A 12 3.23 27.41 14.32
CA ASP A 12 2.45 26.24 14.69
C ASP A 12 2.89 24.97 13.93
N GLY A 13 3.81 25.09 12.96
CA GLY A 13 4.26 24.01 12.08
C GLY A 13 3.39 23.81 10.83
N HIS A 14 2.27 24.51 10.66
CA HIS A 14 1.32 24.26 9.56
C HIS A 14 1.58 25.14 8.32
N ALA A 15 1.46 24.55 7.13
CA ALA A 15 1.37 25.26 5.87
C ALA A 15 0.02 24.95 5.21
N LEU A 16 -0.50 25.89 4.41
CA LEU A 16 -1.71 25.69 3.60
C LEU A 16 -1.35 25.99 2.16
N LEU A 17 -1.21 24.93 1.36
CA LEU A 17 -0.78 24.99 -0.03
C LEU A 17 -2.00 24.83 -0.95
N PRO A 18 -2.30 25.81 -1.83
CA PRO A 18 -3.29 25.63 -2.87
C PRO A 18 -2.66 24.84 -4.04
N VAL A 19 -3.13 23.62 -4.26
CA VAL A 19 -2.73 22.75 -5.37
C VAL A 19 -3.74 22.80 -6.53
N PHE A 20 -3.27 22.57 -7.76
CA PHE A 20 -4.10 22.62 -8.97
C PHE A 20 -4.51 21.21 -9.40
N THR A 21 -5.60 20.70 -8.83
CA THR A 21 -6.03 19.29 -8.97
C THR A 21 -6.70 18.99 -10.30
N ASP A 22 -7.51 19.91 -10.83
CA ASP A 22 -8.48 19.64 -11.89
C ASP A 22 -8.64 20.81 -12.88
N GLN A 23 -8.77 20.49 -14.17
CA GLN A 23 -9.16 21.44 -15.22
C GLN A 23 -10.42 20.96 -15.93
N ILE A 24 -11.48 21.78 -15.88
CA ILE A 24 -12.69 21.60 -16.68
C ILE A 24 -12.61 22.53 -17.90
N ASN A 25 -12.75 21.97 -19.10
CA ASN A 25 -12.83 22.73 -20.34
C ASN A 25 -13.79 22.03 -21.34
N THR A 26 -13.99 22.64 -22.52
CA THR A 26 -14.93 22.13 -23.54
C THR A 26 -14.59 20.76 -24.13
N THR A 27 -13.42 20.18 -23.81
CA THR A 27 -13.00 18.83 -24.24
C THR A 27 -12.91 17.82 -23.09
N THR A 28 -13.20 18.21 -21.83
CA THR A 28 -13.20 17.28 -20.67
C THR A 28 -14.60 17.06 -20.09
N ILE A 29 -15.51 18.03 -20.24
CA ILE A 29 -16.91 17.98 -19.78
C ILE A 29 -17.57 16.66 -20.23
N PRO A 30 -18.26 15.91 -19.34
CA PRO A 30 -18.77 16.32 -18.03
C PRO A 30 -17.75 16.31 -16.87
N ASN A 31 -16.56 15.73 -17.06
CA ASN A 31 -15.56 15.59 -16.00
C ASN A 31 -14.46 16.65 -16.10
N ALA A 32 -13.50 16.64 -15.17
CA ALA A 32 -12.24 17.35 -15.33
C ALA A 32 -11.17 16.45 -15.95
N ALA A 33 -10.18 17.05 -16.61
CA ALA A 33 -8.85 16.48 -16.64
C ALA A 33 -8.25 16.68 -15.24
N SER A 34 -8.03 15.58 -14.51
CA SER A 34 -7.43 15.61 -13.18
C SER A 34 -5.92 15.33 -13.28
N PHE A 35 -5.12 16.11 -12.56
CA PHE A 35 -3.66 16.04 -12.54
C PHE A 35 -3.16 15.41 -11.22
N GLY A 36 -3.92 14.42 -10.72
CA GLY A 36 -3.80 13.91 -9.35
C GLY A 36 -2.45 13.29 -9.00
N ASN A 37 -2.23 13.18 -7.68
CA ASN A 37 -1.01 12.78 -6.97
C ASN A 37 0.10 13.84 -6.97
N PHE A 38 0.14 14.62 -5.89
CA PHE A 38 1.25 15.53 -5.58
C PHE A 38 2.23 14.86 -4.61
N GLU A 39 3.52 15.16 -4.70
CA GLU A 39 4.51 14.80 -3.68
C GLU A 39 4.86 16.05 -2.85
N GLU A 40 4.36 16.10 -1.62
CA GLU A 40 4.63 17.21 -0.70
C GLU A 40 5.93 16.94 0.06
N THR A 41 6.93 17.81 -0.15
CA THR A 41 8.26 17.69 0.47
C THR A 41 8.50 18.81 1.49
N ALA A 42 8.48 18.46 2.78
CA ALA A 42 8.89 19.36 3.85
C ALA A 42 10.40 19.30 4.04
N SER A 43 11.06 20.46 4.20
CA SER A 43 12.49 20.55 4.47
C SER A 43 12.81 21.53 5.59
N VAL A 44 13.74 21.15 6.47
CA VAL A 44 14.25 21.96 7.58
C VAL A 44 15.76 21.78 7.67
N ALA A 45 16.50 22.85 7.42
CA ALA A 45 17.97 22.85 7.30
C ALA A 45 18.49 21.82 6.30
N ALA A 46 19.07 20.71 6.77
CA ALA A 46 19.61 19.63 5.94
C ALA A 46 18.72 18.38 5.88
N TYR A 47 17.57 18.38 6.58
CA TYR A 47 16.62 17.27 6.61
C TYR A 47 15.45 17.55 5.68
N SER A 48 14.99 16.53 4.96
CA SER A 48 13.79 16.56 4.13
C SER A 48 13.00 15.27 4.28
N VAL A 49 11.67 15.37 4.28
CA VAL A 49 10.76 14.24 4.24
C VAL A 49 9.64 14.52 3.23
N SER A 50 9.28 13.51 2.45
CA SER A 50 8.31 13.61 1.37
C SER A 50 7.16 12.63 1.61
N SER A 51 5.94 13.02 1.22
CA SER A 51 4.79 12.11 1.17
C SER A 51 3.90 12.47 -0.02
N SER A 52 3.36 11.44 -0.66
CA SER A 52 2.34 11.62 -1.69
C SER A 52 0.99 11.99 -1.08
N VAL A 53 0.22 12.81 -1.80
CA VAL A 53 -1.18 13.13 -1.50
C VAL A 53 -2.04 13.04 -2.76
N ALA A 54 -3.06 12.19 -2.68
CA ALA A 54 -4.06 12.01 -3.74
C ALA A 54 -5.29 12.89 -3.47
N PHE A 55 -5.89 13.43 -4.53
CA PHE A 55 -7.16 14.15 -4.50
C PHE A 55 -8.18 13.39 -5.37
N ASP A 56 -9.44 13.40 -4.94
CA ASP A 56 -10.51 12.73 -5.67
C ASP A 56 -10.92 13.59 -6.87
N PRO A 57 -11.01 13.05 -8.11
CA PRO A 57 -11.26 13.85 -9.29
C PRO A 57 -12.69 14.41 -9.33
N TYR A 58 -12.87 15.57 -9.98
CA TYR A 58 -14.19 16.12 -10.27
C TYR A 58 -15.06 15.09 -11.04
N PRO A 59 -16.31 14.80 -10.60
CA PRO A 59 -17.21 15.64 -9.82
C PRO A 59 -17.19 15.48 -8.28
N ILE A 60 -16.23 14.79 -7.68
CA ILE A 60 -16.24 14.49 -6.22
C ILE A 60 -15.80 15.72 -5.39
N ILE A 61 -16.73 16.64 -5.15
CA ILE A 61 -16.47 17.94 -4.48
C ILE A 61 -16.78 17.96 -2.97
N THR A 62 -16.61 16.85 -2.25
CA THR A 62 -16.84 16.81 -0.80
C THR A 62 -15.79 17.63 -0.02
N SER A 63 -16.04 17.94 1.25
CA SER A 63 -15.04 18.63 2.10
C SER A 63 -13.79 17.77 2.32
N THR A 64 -13.93 16.46 2.53
CA THR A 64 -12.83 15.48 2.71
C THR A 64 -12.15 15.09 1.39
N SER A 65 -12.73 15.43 0.25
CA SER A 65 -12.11 15.33 -1.07
C SER A 65 -11.29 16.57 -1.41
N ASN A 66 -11.84 17.76 -1.17
CA ASN A 66 -11.17 19.04 -1.43
C ASN A 66 -10.11 19.43 -0.37
N TRP A 67 -10.15 18.86 0.84
CA TRP A 67 -9.18 19.10 1.90
C TRP A 67 -8.54 17.79 2.33
N LYS A 68 -7.22 17.66 2.10
CA LYS A 68 -6.39 16.55 2.57
C LYS A 68 -5.36 17.09 3.57
N ASN A 69 -5.30 16.49 4.76
CA ASN A 69 -4.28 16.81 5.77
C ASN A 69 -3.12 15.80 5.66
N VAL A 70 -1.88 16.28 5.63
CA VAL A 70 -0.67 15.45 5.56
C VAL A 70 0.27 15.82 6.70
N THR A 71 0.71 14.82 7.48
CA THR A 71 1.62 15.01 8.62
C THR A 71 3.02 14.52 8.25
N LEU A 72 3.91 15.46 7.95
CA LEU A 72 5.29 15.19 7.51
C LEU A 72 6.26 15.17 8.71
N ALA A 73 6.46 13.99 9.29
CA ALA A 73 7.33 13.80 10.46
C ALA A 73 8.82 13.74 10.08
N ILE A 74 9.58 14.80 10.36
CA ILE A 74 11.04 14.83 10.16
C ILE A 74 11.74 14.07 11.31
N ALA A 75 11.90 12.77 11.12
CA ALA A 75 12.66 11.91 12.03
C ALA A 75 14.14 12.33 12.13
N SER A 76 14.81 11.97 13.23
CA SER A 76 16.24 12.23 13.48
C SER A 76 16.67 13.70 13.50
N MET A 77 15.74 14.67 13.56
CA MET A 77 16.07 16.09 13.72
C MET A 77 16.53 16.41 15.16
N THR A 78 17.74 15.96 15.53
CA THR A 78 18.40 16.38 16.77
C THR A 78 18.90 17.82 16.62
N ILE A 79 18.09 18.79 17.04
CA ILE A 79 18.54 20.18 17.22
C ILE A 79 19.37 20.24 18.51
N PRO A 80 20.69 20.54 18.47
CA PRO A 80 21.49 20.59 19.68
C PRO A 80 21.24 21.91 20.43
N GLY A 81 20.32 21.89 21.38
CA GLY A 81 19.97 23.04 22.21
C GLY A 81 18.55 23.01 22.75
N THR A 82 18.14 24.12 23.36
CA THR A 82 16.78 24.32 23.87
C THR A 82 15.81 24.65 22.73
N ILE A 83 14.68 23.95 22.65
CA ILE A 83 13.60 24.25 21.69
C ILE A 83 12.82 25.48 22.18
N LEU A 84 12.69 26.52 21.35
CA LEU A 84 11.99 27.76 21.71
C LEU A 84 10.55 27.77 21.17
N TRP A 85 9.57 27.84 22.06
CA TRP A 85 8.15 28.03 21.75
C TRP A 85 7.74 29.49 22.04
N SER A 86 7.82 30.36 21.04
CA SER A 86 7.58 31.81 21.14
C SER A 86 6.22 32.29 20.59
N SER A 87 5.49 31.43 19.91
CA SER A 87 4.17 31.67 19.30
C SER A 87 3.01 31.28 20.22
N THR A 88 1.78 31.59 19.82
CA THR A 88 0.61 30.88 20.34
C THR A 88 0.50 29.52 19.66
N MET A 89 0.26 28.46 20.42
CA MET A 89 0.14 27.08 19.94
C MET A 89 -0.95 26.34 20.71
N THR A 90 -1.67 25.43 20.03
CA THR A 90 -2.61 24.50 20.66
C THR A 90 -2.27 23.08 20.24
N ILE A 91 -2.31 22.14 21.18
CA ILE A 91 -1.99 20.73 21.02
C ILE A 91 -3.19 19.94 21.57
N THR A 92 -3.71 18.98 20.81
CA THR A 92 -4.92 18.21 21.18
C THR A 92 -4.72 16.74 20.86
N ASP A 93 -5.16 15.86 21.76
CA ASP A 93 -5.20 14.38 21.61
C ASP A 93 -3.84 13.75 21.21
N THR A 94 -2.71 14.37 21.60
CA THR A 94 -1.36 13.90 21.25
C THR A 94 -0.29 14.28 22.29
N VAL A 95 0.75 13.46 22.40
CA VAL A 95 1.91 13.67 23.28
C VAL A 95 3.15 13.98 22.45
N ILE A 96 3.67 15.21 22.56
CA ILE A 96 4.88 15.62 21.85
C ILE A 96 6.10 15.10 22.61
N SER A 97 6.82 14.12 22.05
CA SER A 97 8.11 13.71 22.59
C SER A 97 9.27 14.47 21.95
N VAL A 98 10.22 14.94 22.78
CA VAL A 98 11.43 15.65 22.34
C VAL A 98 12.66 15.15 23.10
N ALA A 99 13.83 15.18 22.44
CA ALA A 99 15.11 14.75 23.02
C ALA A 99 15.92 15.88 23.67
N SER A 100 15.29 17.02 23.97
CA SER A 100 15.96 18.21 24.49
C SER A 100 15.04 19.09 25.35
N SER A 101 15.63 20.03 26.09
CA SER A 101 14.94 21.01 26.93
C SER A 101 14.05 21.94 26.10
N ILE A 102 12.97 22.46 26.69
CA ILE A 102 12.04 23.40 26.05
C ILE A 102 12.07 24.76 26.79
N GLU A 103 12.03 25.88 26.06
CA GLU A 103 11.77 27.22 26.59
C GLU A 103 10.53 27.83 25.93
N ILE A 104 9.56 28.23 26.75
CA ILE A 104 8.25 28.74 26.35
C ILE A 104 8.18 30.23 26.70
N THR A 105 8.08 31.06 25.66
CA THR A 105 7.91 32.52 25.75
C THR A 105 6.59 33.00 25.12
N GLY A 106 5.96 32.15 24.32
CA GLY A 106 4.61 32.31 23.77
C GLY A 106 3.52 31.67 24.63
N THR A 107 2.33 31.40 24.08
CA THR A 107 1.19 30.81 24.81
C THR A 107 0.82 29.44 24.24
N VAL A 108 1.12 28.38 24.99
CA VAL A 108 0.87 26.99 24.59
C VAL A 108 -0.27 26.42 25.42
N THR A 109 -1.24 25.77 24.76
CA THR A 109 -2.35 25.07 25.42
C THR A 109 -2.37 23.61 24.95
N ILE A 110 -2.48 22.67 25.90
CA ILE A 110 -2.51 21.24 25.64
C ILE A 110 -3.80 20.66 26.23
N THR A 111 -4.54 19.91 25.42
CA THR A 111 -5.80 19.25 25.80
C THR A 111 -5.73 17.76 25.48
N ASN A 112 -6.07 16.87 26.42
CA ASN A 112 -6.01 15.40 26.25
C ASN A 112 -4.65 14.88 25.74
N GLY A 113 -3.55 15.56 26.06
CA GLY A 113 -2.26 15.35 25.40
C GLY A 113 -1.07 15.45 26.35
N GLY A 114 0.09 15.83 25.83
CA GLY A 114 1.23 16.08 26.71
C GLY A 114 2.55 16.45 26.06
N ILE A 115 3.57 16.50 26.91
CA ILE A 115 4.99 16.68 26.57
C ILE A 115 5.76 15.51 27.22
N TYR A 116 6.62 14.83 26.47
CA TYR A 116 7.49 13.78 27.01
C TYR A 116 8.97 13.98 26.66
N LEU A 117 9.79 14.38 27.63
CA LEU A 117 11.23 14.53 27.45
C LEU A 117 11.92 13.15 27.43
N ASN A 118 12.44 12.74 26.27
CA ASN A 118 13.15 11.48 26.09
C ASN A 118 14.64 11.75 25.83
N MET A 119 15.38 12.03 26.89
CA MET A 119 16.78 12.48 26.82
C MET A 119 17.77 11.32 26.95
N GLN A 120 18.97 11.50 26.41
CA GLN A 120 20.07 10.54 26.62
C GLN A 120 20.60 10.64 28.06
N SER A 121 21.12 9.53 28.60
CA SER A 121 21.40 9.38 30.04
C SER A 121 22.51 10.30 30.57
N ASP A 122 23.46 10.69 29.73
CA ASP A 122 24.49 11.70 30.01
C ASP A 122 23.93 13.14 30.02
N ALA A 123 22.80 13.36 29.35
CA ALA A 123 22.10 14.63 29.29
C ALA A 123 20.93 14.75 30.29
N CYS A 124 20.63 13.72 31.09
CA CYS A 124 19.52 13.73 32.05
C CYS A 124 19.52 14.95 32.99
N ASN A 125 20.69 15.45 33.38
CA ASN A 125 20.81 16.65 34.24
C ASN A 125 20.45 17.98 33.53
N ARG A 126 19.91 17.93 32.31
CA ARG A 126 19.43 19.07 31.51
C ARG A 126 17.94 18.97 31.15
N ALA A 127 17.22 17.99 31.71
CA ALA A 127 15.78 17.85 31.49
C ALA A 127 15.02 19.02 32.13
N VAL A 128 14.61 19.99 31.30
CA VAL A 128 13.98 21.24 31.75
C VAL A 128 12.87 21.65 30.78
N VAL A 129 11.70 21.99 31.33
CA VAL A 129 10.68 22.79 30.65
C VAL A 129 10.66 24.16 31.33
N LYS A 130 11.08 25.20 30.60
CA LYS A 130 11.29 26.56 31.08
C LYS A 130 10.18 27.46 30.54
N ILE A 131 9.51 28.22 31.39
CA ILE A 131 8.45 29.17 31.00
C ILE A 131 8.88 30.56 31.46
N THR A 132 9.05 31.50 30.54
CA THR A 132 9.74 32.79 30.79
C THR A 132 9.15 33.95 29.99
N GLY A 133 9.52 35.18 30.38
CA GLY A 133 9.01 36.40 29.75
C GLY A 133 7.52 36.54 29.97
N THR A 134 6.74 36.59 28.89
CA THR A 134 5.27 36.55 28.87
C THR A 134 4.68 35.15 28.69
N GLY A 135 5.54 34.12 28.72
CA GLY A 135 5.19 32.74 28.37
C GLY A 135 4.07 32.15 29.22
N ARG A 136 3.24 31.32 28.60
CA ARG A 136 2.14 30.59 29.25
C ARG A 136 2.12 29.15 28.78
N LEU A 137 2.00 28.22 29.71
CA LEU A 137 1.64 26.83 29.42
C LEU A 137 0.34 26.50 30.14
N ASN A 138 -0.67 26.04 29.40
CA ASN A 138 -1.94 25.57 29.94
C ASN A 138 -2.07 24.08 29.65
N LEU A 139 -2.34 23.27 30.68
CA LEU A 139 -2.62 21.84 30.58
C LEU A 139 -4.09 21.61 30.97
N ILE A 140 -4.81 20.87 30.14
CA ILE A 140 -6.21 20.48 30.34
C ILE A 140 -6.27 18.98 30.13
N ASN A 141 -6.55 18.18 31.16
CA ASN A 141 -6.48 16.72 31.07
C ASN A 141 -5.18 16.21 30.38
N SER A 142 -4.04 16.81 30.72
CA SER A 142 -2.80 16.67 29.95
C SER A 142 -1.56 16.46 30.83
N THR A 143 -0.55 15.80 30.27
CA THR A 143 0.61 15.29 31.01
C THR A 143 1.92 15.98 30.63
N ILE A 144 2.80 16.19 31.61
CA ILE A 144 4.23 16.47 31.37
C ILE A 144 5.03 15.32 31.99
N GLY A 145 5.78 14.59 31.19
CA GLY A 145 6.58 13.44 31.60
C GLY A 145 8.02 13.45 31.05
N SER A 146 8.88 12.60 31.60
CA SER A 146 10.28 12.49 31.21
C SER A 146 10.84 11.10 31.53
N ASN A 147 11.91 10.69 30.86
CA ASN A 147 12.70 9.51 31.24
C ASN A 147 13.82 9.83 32.27
N CYS A 148 14.12 11.12 32.44
CA CYS A 148 15.13 11.68 33.34
C CYS A 148 14.47 12.59 34.41
N PRO A 149 15.01 12.68 35.63
CA PRO A 149 14.53 13.64 36.64
C PRO A 149 14.56 15.06 36.08
N MET A 150 13.42 15.76 36.04
CA MET A 150 13.30 17.02 35.30
C MET A 150 12.84 18.21 36.15
N THR A 151 13.19 19.42 35.71
CA THR A 151 12.70 20.66 36.31
C THR A 151 11.68 21.35 35.41
N VAL A 152 10.46 21.56 35.89
CA VAL A 152 9.56 22.58 35.34
C VAL A 152 9.90 23.90 36.03
N TYR A 153 10.42 24.86 35.28
CA TYR A 153 10.87 26.15 35.79
C TYR A 153 9.98 27.28 35.24
N VAL A 154 9.31 28.03 36.12
CA VAL A 154 8.46 29.17 35.77
C VAL A 154 9.08 30.45 36.31
N GLY A 155 9.66 31.27 35.43
CA GLY A 155 10.47 32.44 35.81
C GLY A 155 10.05 33.73 35.13
N ASN A 156 10.61 34.85 35.59
CA ASN A 156 10.20 36.20 35.19
C ASN A 156 8.68 36.39 35.39
N ALA A 157 7.90 36.75 34.35
CA ALA A 157 6.43 36.87 34.44
C ALA A 157 5.68 35.68 33.79
N GLY A 158 6.36 34.54 33.62
CA GLY A 158 5.79 33.33 33.02
C GLY A 158 4.66 32.72 33.85
N ARG A 159 3.78 31.95 33.19
CA ARG A 159 2.63 31.31 33.83
C ARG A 159 2.47 29.83 33.48
N LEU A 160 2.10 29.04 34.48
CA LEU A 160 1.69 27.65 34.32
C LEU A 160 0.26 27.48 34.86
N THR A 161 -0.60 26.88 34.05
CA THR A 161 -1.98 26.53 34.40
C THR A 161 -2.14 25.01 34.21
N ALA A 162 -2.61 24.27 35.19
CA ALA A 162 -2.94 22.84 35.07
C ALA A 162 -4.37 22.59 35.60
N THR A 163 -5.22 21.94 34.82
CA THR A 163 -6.63 21.70 35.15
C THR A 163 -7.14 20.33 34.70
N LEU A 164 -8.28 19.90 35.26
CA LEU A 164 -9.11 18.78 34.80
C LEU A 164 -8.33 17.46 34.65
N GLY A 165 -7.65 17.00 35.71
CA GLY A 165 -6.92 15.72 35.70
C GLY A 165 -5.50 15.80 35.12
N SER A 166 -4.97 17.00 34.90
CA SER A 166 -3.59 17.16 34.38
C SER A 166 -2.53 16.64 35.35
N ALA A 167 -1.39 16.18 34.84
CA ALA A 167 -0.35 15.55 35.64
C ALA A 167 1.07 16.07 35.31
N LEU A 168 1.84 16.39 36.34
CA LEU A 168 3.23 16.82 36.28
C LEU A 168 4.12 15.69 36.83
N ASN A 169 4.53 14.77 35.97
CA ASN A 169 5.29 13.57 36.33
C ASN A 169 6.79 13.86 36.18
N LEU A 170 7.38 14.56 37.16
CA LEU A 170 8.74 15.10 37.07
C LEU A 170 9.78 14.19 37.74
N ASP A 171 9.37 13.45 38.78
CA ASP A 171 10.14 12.41 39.45
C ASP A 171 10.22 11.16 38.56
N ALA A 172 11.42 10.87 38.05
CA ALA A 172 11.69 9.72 37.17
C ALA A 172 12.58 8.70 37.89
N THR A 173 13.81 8.50 37.42
CA THR A 173 14.84 7.70 38.13
C THR A 173 15.46 8.43 39.34
N GLY A 174 14.75 9.42 39.87
CA GLY A 174 15.18 10.37 40.90
C GLY A 174 14.29 11.62 40.88
N THR A 175 14.43 12.46 41.91
CA THR A 175 13.54 13.60 42.17
C THR A 175 13.66 14.72 41.14
N GLY A 176 12.52 15.07 40.52
CA GLY A 176 12.32 16.25 39.70
C GLY A 176 11.85 17.45 40.54
N MET A 177 11.57 18.58 39.90
CA MET A 177 11.27 19.83 40.61
C MET A 177 10.32 20.77 39.86
N LEU A 178 9.29 21.26 40.54
CA LEU A 178 8.53 22.44 40.12
C LEU A 178 9.12 23.69 40.81
N ARG A 179 9.91 24.46 40.06
CA ARG A 179 10.60 25.66 40.54
C ARG A 179 9.95 26.92 39.99
N THR A 180 9.74 27.95 40.82
CA THR A 180 9.28 29.27 40.33
C THR A 180 10.11 30.42 40.90
N ASP A 181 10.26 31.50 40.15
CA ASP A 181 10.86 32.76 40.63
C ASP A 181 10.31 34.02 39.96
N GLY A 182 10.69 35.19 40.46
CA GLY A 182 10.33 36.48 39.89
C GLY A 182 8.87 36.87 40.13
N SER A 183 8.18 37.29 39.08
CA SER A 183 6.75 37.64 39.09
C SER A 183 5.86 36.55 38.46
N SER A 184 6.34 35.30 38.47
CA SER A 184 5.67 34.16 37.86
C SER A 184 4.43 33.71 38.63
N VAL A 185 3.50 33.05 37.94
CA VAL A 185 2.24 32.57 38.51
C VAL A 185 2.06 31.09 38.18
N VAL A 186 1.72 30.28 39.18
CA VAL A 186 1.29 28.88 38.95
C VAL A 186 -0.10 28.68 39.53
N THR A 187 -0.99 28.14 38.71
CA THR A 187 -2.30 27.63 39.12
C THR A 187 -2.37 26.16 38.75
N ALA A 188 -2.51 25.27 39.73
CA ALA A 188 -2.99 23.92 39.48
C ALA A 188 -4.38 23.76 40.14
N THR A 189 -5.20 22.91 39.54
CA THR A 189 -6.53 22.59 40.05
C THR A 189 -6.92 21.19 39.54
N ASP A 190 -7.44 20.33 40.41
CA ASP A 190 -7.78 18.95 40.07
C ASP A 190 -6.62 18.19 39.37
N SER A 191 -5.36 18.42 39.80
CA SER A 191 -4.15 17.94 39.12
C SER A 191 -3.24 17.09 40.03
N THR A 192 -2.39 16.25 39.43
CA THR A 192 -1.37 15.47 40.17
C THR A 192 0.03 16.06 39.94
N ILE A 193 0.82 16.21 41.01
CA ILE A 193 2.17 16.79 40.96
C ILE A 193 3.16 15.84 41.65
N ASP A 194 3.97 15.18 40.83
CA ASP A 194 5.01 14.24 41.21
C ASP A 194 6.37 14.93 41.06
N ALA A 195 6.65 15.82 42.00
CA ALA A 195 7.81 16.70 42.04
C ALA A 195 8.05 17.29 43.43
N ASP A 196 9.31 17.57 43.77
CA ASP A 196 9.61 18.54 44.84
C ASP A 196 9.26 19.96 44.39
N ILE A 197 8.69 20.78 45.27
CA ILE A 197 8.19 22.13 44.92
C ILE A 197 9.02 23.21 45.60
N LEU A 198 9.51 24.16 44.79
CA LEU A 198 10.20 25.36 45.26
C LEU A 198 9.62 26.60 44.56
N ALA A 199 8.51 27.09 45.10
CA ALA A 199 7.75 28.21 44.56
C ALA A 199 8.19 29.56 45.16
N ALA A 200 8.89 30.39 44.38
CA ALA A 200 9.34 31.73 44.79
C ALA A 200 8.95 32.85 43.80
N GLY A 201 7.86 32.66 43.05
CA GLY A 201 7.25 33.63 42.14
C GLY A 201 6.34 34.67 42.82
N ALA A 202 5.45 35.29 42.05
CA ALA A 202 4.46 36.24 42.58
C ALA A 202 3.44 35.54 43.48
N ASN A 203 2.84 34.44 43.01
CA ASN A 203 1.90 33.63 43.76
C ASN A 203 1.77 32.21 43.19
N VAL A 204 1.37 31.26 44.03
CA VAL A 204 0.92 29.94 43.60
C VAL A 204 -0.46 29.62 44.16
N SER A 205 -1.23 28.82 43.43
CA SER A 205 -2.60 28.49 43.77
C SER A 205 -2.85 27.02 43.45
N PHE A 206 -2.98 26.20 44.49
CA PHE A 206 -3.18 24.75 44.41
C PHE A 206 -4.55 24.38 45.00
N LYS A 207 -5.38 23.63 44.27
CA LYS A 207 -6.80 23.39 44.59
C LYS A 207 -7.27 21.99 44.18
N ARG A 208 -7.54 21.11 45.15
CA ARG A 208 -7.83 19.67 44.96
C ARG A 208 -6.70 18.93 44.22
N ASP A 209 -5.46 19.37 44.45
CA ASP A 209 -4.27 18.76 43.85
C ASP A 209 -3.68 17.66 44.75
N ILE A 210 -3.09 16.64 44.10
CA ILE A 210 -2.44 15.50 44.74
C ILE A 210 -0.92 15.64 44.63
N PHE A 211 -0.23 15.61 45.77
CA PHE A 211 1.23 15.75 45.85
C PHE A 211 1.88 14.41 46.20
N THR A 212 2.63 13.84 45.25
CA THR A 212 3.38 12.59 45.43
C THR A 212 4.89 12.82 45.65
N GLY A 213 5.40 14.00 45.32
CA GLY A 213 6.77 14.44 45.62
C GLY A 213 7.05 14.65 47.12
N SER A 214 8.33 14.78 47.48
CA SER A 214 8.78 14.64 48.87
C SER A 214 8.76 15.93 49.70
N SER A 215 8.96 17.09 49.07
CA SER A 215 9.03 18.38 49.77
C SER A 215 8.30 19.52 49.06
N ILE A 216 7.73 20.45 49.85
CA ILE A 216 7.03 21.64 49.36
C ILE A 216 7.56 22.88 50.08
N THR A 217 8.13 23.82 49.34
CA THR A 217 8.56 25.14 49.84
C THR A 217 7.85 26.24 49.05
N ILE A 218 7.07 27.08 49.74
CA ILE A 218 6.35 28.22 49.15
C ILE A 218 6.85 29.51 49.81
N ASN A 219 7.47 30.37 49.01
CA ASN A 219 8.11 31.63 49.41
C ASN A 219 7.81 32.72 48.36
N THR A 220 6.52 32.95 48.13
CA THR A 220 6.00 33.85 47.09
C THR A 220 5.93 35.31 47.54
N ALA A 221 6.02 36.24 46.60
CA ALA A 221 5.97 37.69 46.88
C ALA A 221 4.57 38.22 47.27
N GLY A 222 3.55 37.38 47.23
CA GLY A 222 2.20 37.64 47.73
C GLY A 222 1.42 36.35 47.97
N ARG A 223 0.11 36.48 48.21
CA ARG A 223 -0.82 35.41 48.60
C ARG A 223 -0.64 34.10 47.83
N SER A 224 -0.50 32.99 48.55
CA SER A 224 -0.65 31.63 48.00
C SER A 224 -1.89 30.90 48.54
N ASP A 225 -2.51 30.06 47.69
CA ASP A 225 -3.63 29.21 48.06
C ASP A 225 -3.20 27.73 48.14
N LEU A 226 -3.70 27.01 49.15
CA LEU A 226 -3.57 25.55 49.26
C LEU A 226 -4.91 24.96 49.74
N TRP A 227 -5.79 24.62 48.80
CA TRP A 227 -7.17 24.20 49.07
C TRP A 227 -7.33 22.72 48.74
N ASP A 228 -7.98 21.95 49.62
CA ASP A 228 -8.32 20.53 49.42
C ASP A 228 -7.10 19.65 49.04
N ALA A 229 -5.90 20.01 49.53
CA ALA A 229 -4.64 19.46 49.05
C ALA A 229 -4.32 18.11 49.70
N ASN A 230 -4.05 17.09 48.88
CA ASN A 230 -3.60 15.78 49.36
C ASN A 230 -2.08 15.76 49.51
N LEU A 231 -1.61 15.93 50.74
CA LEU A 231 -0.19 15.93 51.13
C LEU A 231 0.34 14.53 51.53
N GLY A 232 -0.31 13.45 51.10
CA GLY A 232 -0.10 12.09 51.62
C GLY A 232 1.34 11.54 51.53
N ALA A 233 2.11 11.95 50.52
CA ALA A 233 3.51 11.55 50.36
C ALA A 233 4.53 12.58 50.90
N VAL A 234 4.09 13.81 51.20
CA VAL A 234 4.96 14.94 51.51
C VAL A 234 5.57 14.77 52.91
N GLY A 235 6.90 14.73 52.99
CA GLY A 235 7.65 14.62 54.24
C GLY A 235 8.08 15.97 54.84
N SER A 236 8.21 17.00 54.00
CA SER A 236 8.75 18.32 54.38
C SER A 236 7.91 19.45 53.80
N ILE A 237 7.51 20.43 54.62
CA ILE A 237 6.78 21.62 54.16
C ILE A 237 7.29 22.92 54.81
N GLN A 238 7.43 23.98 54.00
CA GLN A 238 7.83 25.32 54.45
C GLN A 238 6.96 26.40 53.80
N LEU A 239 6.36 27.26 54.62
CA LEU A 239 5.43 28.32 54.20
C LEU A 239 5.98 29.70 54.62
N LEU A 240 6.69 30.35 53.69
CA LEU A 240 7.60 31.47 53.95
C LEU A 240 7.16 32.80 53.33
N SER A 241 6.15 32.80 52.46
CA SER A 241 5.58 34.02 51.85
C SER A 241 5.20 35.05 52.91
N ASP A 242 5.73 36.27 52.82
CA ASP A 242 5.46 37.41 53.71
C ASP A 242 5.56 38.69 52.86
N ASP A 243 4.42 39.30 52.52
CA ASP A 243 4.38 40.55 51.74
C ASP A 243 4.78 41.80 52.56
N GLY A 244 5.06 41.63 53.85
CA GLY A 244 5.44 42.67 54.78
C GLY A 244 4.27 43.41 55.43
N ASN A 245 3.01 43.01 55.22
CA ASN A 245 1.82 43.66 55.76
C ASN A 245 0.82 42.67 56.41
N VAL A 246 0.76 42.70 57.75
CA VAL A 246 -0.18 41.92 58.61
C VAL A 246 -1.69 42.07 58.31
N ASN A 247 -2.06 42.86 57.29
CA ASN A 247 -3.44 43.12 56.85
C ASN A 247 -3.74 42.65 55.42
N SER A 248 -2.76 42.14 54.67
CA SER A 248 -2.98 41.29 53.48
C SER A 248 -2.77 39.82 53.85
N ILE A 249 -3.31 38.90 53.05
CA ILE A 249 -3.32 37.45 53.36
C ILE A 249 -2.18 36.79 52.57
N ASP A 250 -1.18 36.24 53.24
CA ASP A 250 -0.08 35.51 52.60
C ASP A 250 -0.45 34.06 52.27
N PHE A 251 -1.29 33.43 53.10
CA PHE A 251 -1.73 32.05 52.91
C PHE A 251 -3.23 31.89 53.16
N ASP A 252 -3.95 31.27 52.23
CA ASP A 252 -5.33 30.79 52.42
C ASP A 252 -5.34 29.27 52.24
N ILE A 253 -5.34 28.55 53.36
CA ILE A 253 -5.29 27.08 53.42
C ILE A 253 -6.69 26.56 53.77
N ARG A 254 -7.18 25.58 53.00
CA ARG A 254 -8.55 25.05 53.14
C ARG A 254 -8.57 23.54 53.08
N ASN A 255 -9.39 22.90 53.92
CA ASN A 255 -9.72 21.47 53.86
C ASN A 255 -8.51 20.54 53.65
N THR A 256 -7.40 20.85 54.33
CA THR A 256 -6.09 20.21 54.13
C THR A 256 -5.64 19.58 55.45
N THR A 257 -5.20 18.32 55.39
CA THR A 257 -4.81 17.54 56.57
C THR A 257 -3.29 17.48 56.70
N PHE A 258 -2.76 17.98 57.81
CA PHE A 258 -1.34 17.91 58.15
C PHE A 258 -1.08 16.68 59.03
N SER A 259 -0.25 15.77 58.51
CA SER A 259 0.18 14.56 59.24
C SER A 259 0.91 14.91 60.56
N PRO A 260 1.14 13.95 61.47
CA PRO A 260 1.93 14.18 62.67
C PRO A 260 3.38 14.62 62.37
N ALA A 261 3.90 14.32 61.17
CA ALA A 261 5.23 14.76 60.74
C ALA A 261 5.23 16.19 60.17
N LEU A 262 4.15 16.59 59.48
CA LEU A 262 4.00 17.94 58.88
C LEU A 262 3.46 18.97 59.88
N THR A 263 2.65 18.56 60.86
CA THR A 263 2.05 19.47 61.86
C THR A 263 3.10 20.35 62.59
N PRO A 264 4.26 19.83 63.05
CA PRO A 264 5.30 20.66 63.67
C PRO A 264 6.07 21.58 62.71
N GLN A 265 5.80 21.51 61.41
CA GLN A 265 6.42 22.31 60.34
C GLN A 265 5.51 23.48 59.89
N LEU A 266 4.20 23.39 60.15
CA LEU A 266 3.21 24.45 59.92
C LEU A 266 3.48 25.64 60.87
N ARG A 267 4.31 26.58 60.43
CA ARG A 267 4.81 27.71 61.22
C ARG A 267 4.72 29.01 60.44
N PHE A 268 4.30 30.05 61.14
CA PHE A 268 4.18 31.41 60.64
C PHE A 268 4.97 32.39 61.54
N GLY A 269 5.63 33.36 60.92
CA GLY A 269 6.51 34.34 61.56
C GLY A 269 6.49 35.69 60.85
N GLY A 270 7.49 36.53 61.10
CA GLY A 270 7.61 37.83 60.42
C GLY A 270 6.37 38.71 60.65
N ARG A 271 5.65 39.00 59.57
CA ARG A 271 4.36 39.69 59.51
C ARG A 271 3.25 38.86 58.83
N GLN A 272 3.50 37.57 58.58
CA GLN A 272 2.61 36.71 57.81
C GLN A 272 1.17 36.66 58.37
N TRP A 273 0.18 36.72 57.48
CA TRP A 273 -1.22 36.36 57.76
C TRP A 273 -1.60 35.06 57.05
N ALA A 274 -1.78 34.00 57.85
CA ALA A 274 -2.41 32.75 57.38
C ALA A 274 -3.89 32.68 57.77
N GLN A 275 -4.72 32.21 56.83
CA GLN A 275 -6.10 31.84 57.06
C GLN A 275 -6.25 30.31 56.93
N LEU A 276 -6.80 29.66 57.95
CA LEU A 276 -6.91 28.20 58.03
C LEU A 276 -8.39 27.80 58.10
N THR A 277 -8.93 27.16 57.05
CA THR A 277 -10.36 26.77 56.95
C THR A 277 -10.49 25.26 56.97
N SER A 278 -11.14 24.67 57.98
CA SER A 278 -11.19 23.20 58.12
C SER A 278 -9.82 22.53 57.93
N VAL A 279 -8.78 23.14 58.52
CA VAL A 279 -7.43 22.60 58.51
C VAL A 279 -7.28 21.64 59.68
N ILE A 280 -7.04 20.37 59.37
CA ILE A 280 -6.82 19.31 60.36
C ILE A 280 -5.32 19.26 60.63
N THR A 281 -4.95 19.29 61.91
CA THR A 281 -3.57 19.10 62.37
C THR A 281 -3.55 18.02 63.44
N ASN A 282 -2.47 17.25 63.47
CA ASN A 282 -2.29 16.13 64.38
C ASN A 282 -1.12 16.43 65.34
N PRO A 283 -1.30 17.32 66.33
CA PRO A 283 -0.26 17.68 67.29
C PRO A 283 0.14 16.49 68.18
N ALA A 284 1.37 16.52 68.68
CA ALA A 284 1.84 15.53 69.66
C ALA A 284 1.02 15.62 70.96
N SER A 285 0.81 14.47 71.61
CA SER A 285 -0.01 14.36 72.83
C SER A 285 0.42 15.35 73.91
N GLY A 286 -0.50 16.21 74.35
CA GLY A 286 -0.28 17.26 75.34
C GLY A 286 -0.09 18.68 74.78
N ASN A 287 0.13 18.84 73.47
CA ASN A 287 0.19 20.16 72.83
C ASN A 287 -1.20 20.62 72.36
N ASP A 288 -1.44 21.94 72.32
CA ASP A 288 -2.63 22.50 71.66
C ASP A 288 -2.41 22.66 70.14
N PHE A 289 -3.48 22.98 69.41
CA PHE A 289 -3.47 23.22 67.95
C PHE A 289 -2.46 24.30 67.52
N TRP A 290 -2.07 25.20 68.44
CA TRP A 290 -1.32 26.42 68.17
C TRP A 290 0.14 26.36 68.61
N THR A 291 0.54 25.30 69.34
CA THR A 291 1.82 25.18 70.02
C THR A 291 2.99 25.19 69.02
N GLY A 292 3.68 26.34 68.94
CA GLY A 292 4.81 26.56 68.03
C GLY A 292 4.43 27.01 66.61
N MET A 293 3.13 27.19 66.32
CA MET A 293 2.62 27.59 64.99
C MET A 293 2.83 29.09 64.69
N ILE A 294 2.80 29.97 65.69
CA ILE A 294 2.83 31.43 65.47
C ILE A 294 4.02 32.07 66.20
N SER A 295 4.69 33.02 65.55
CA SER A 295 5.85 33.75 66.07
C SER A 295 5.94 35.18 65.51
N GLY A 296 6.84 36.01 66.06
CA GLY A 296 7.09 37.36 65.56
C GLY A 296 5.87 38.29 65.72
N ASN A 297 5.38 38.85 64.60
CA ASN A 297 4.12 39.60 64.54
C ASN A 297 3.08 38.90 63.65
N ALA A 298 3.24 37.60 63.38
CA ALA A 298 2.32 36.84 62.55
C ALA A 298 0.91 36.79 63.14
N LYS A 299 -0.08 36.65 62.24
CA LYS A 299 -1.50 36.53 62.54
C LYS A 299 -2.02 35.25 61.91
N VAL A 300 -2.79 34.47 62.67
CA VAL A 300 -3.47 33.29 62.12
C VAL A 300 -4.94 33.33 62.49
N SER A 301 -5.80 33.28 61.47
CA SER A 301 -7.25 33.32 61.59
C SER A 301 -7.81 31.95 61.23
N ARG A 302 -8.48 31.30 62.20
CA ARG A 302 -9.15 30.02 62.02
C ARG A 302 -10.57 30.24 61.52
N PHE A 303 -10.96 29.39 60.58
CA PHE A 303 -12.28 29.36 59.97
C PHE A 303 -12.80 27.92 59.92
N TRP A 304 -14.11 27.81 59.83
CA TRP A 304 -14.87 26.57 59.63
C TRP A 304 -15.98 26.81 58.60
N TRP A 305 -16.44 25.73 57.97
CA TRP A 305 -17.60 25.75 57.10
C TRP A 305 -18.87 25.64 57.92
N LEU A 306 -19.77 26.61 57.75
CA LEU A 306 -21.17 26.47 58.11
C LEU A 306 -21.97 26.18 56.84
N THR A 307 -22.43 24.94 56.71
CA THR A 307 -23.37 24.51 55.67
C THR A 307 -24.79 24.63 56.22
N VAL A 308 -25.71 25.19 55.44
CA VAL A 308 -27.14 25.24 55.72
C VAL A 308 -27.86 24.60 54.54
N ASN A 309 -28.54 23.48 54.76
CA ASN A 309 -29.29 22.76 53.74
C ASN A 309 -30.78 22.80 54.08
N GLY A 310 -31.63 23.21 53.15
CA GLY A 310 -33.02 22.76 53.12
C GLY A 310 -33.04 21.30 52.68
N VAL A 311 -33.55 20.39 53.51
CA VAL A 311 -33.64 18.96 53.20
C VAL A 311 -35.07 18.47 53.40
N ASP A 312 -35.45 17.43 52.69
CA ASP A 312 -36.77 16.82 52.84
C ASP A 312 -36.83 15.78 53.97
N GLY A 313 -37.95 15.07 54.11
CA GLY A 313 -38.17 14.04 55.13
C GLY A 313 -37.28 12.80 55.02
N THR A 314 -36.52 12.64 53.94
CA THR A 314 -35.51 11.57 53.78
C THR A 314 -34.08 12.05 54.08
N GLY A 315 -33.88 13.37 54.12
CA GLY A 315 -32.56 14.02 54.22
C GLY A 315 -32.01 14.52 52.88
N THR A 316 -32.75 14.39 51.77
CA THR A 316 -32.31 14.81 50.43
C THR A 316 -32.43 16.33 50.25
N VAL A 317 -31.43 16.97 49.61
CA VAL A 317 -31.36 18.45 49.52
C VAL A 317 -32.40 19.01 48.54
N LEU A 318 -33.20 19.96 49.02
CA LEU A 318 -34.30 20.58 48.30
C LEU A 318 -33.86 21.82 47.52
N GLU A 319 -33.56 21.66 46.23
CA GLU A 319 -33.47 22.81 45.31
C GLU A 319 -34.74 23.67 45.38
N ALA A 320 -34.58 24.99 45.29
CA ALA A 320 -35.63 26.00 45.49
C ALA A 320 -36.28 26.07 46.90
N ALA A 321 -35.80 25.31 47.90
CA ALA A 321 -35.99 25.75 49.27
C ALA A 321 -35.21 27.06 49.44
N ASN A 322 -35.92 28.17 49.69
CA ASN A 322 -35.31 29.49 49.80
C ASN A 322 -34.66 29.61 51.19
N ALA A 323 -33.54 28.90 51.35
CA ALA A 323 -32.82 28.74 52.61
C ALA A 323 -32.16 30.07 52.98
N ARG A 324 -32.57 30.59 54.13
CA ARG A 324 -32.20 31.90 54.62
C ARG A 324 -31.34 31.73 55.86
N ILE A 325 -30.13 32.28 55.79
CA ILE A 325 -29.12 32.18 56.84
C ILE A 325 -28.83 33.57 57.39
N THR A 326 -28.84 33.67 58.72
CA THR A 326 -28.39 34.84 59.47
C THR A 326 -27.19 34.42 60.31
N VAL A 327 -26.08 35.15 60.21
CA VAL A 327 -24.87 34.86 60.98
C VAL A 327 -24.55 36.00 61.92
N SER A 328 -24.44 35.68 63.21
CA SER A 328 -24.03 36.60 64.26
C SER A 328 -22.63 36.25 64.76
N ARG A 329 -21.80 37.26 65.03
CA ARG A 329 -20.50 37.13 65.71
C ARG A 329 -20.64 37.60 67.16
N LEU A 330 -20.08 36.85 68.11
CA LEU A 330 -19.93 37.32 69.48
C LEU A 330 -18.89 38.45 69.51
N ASN A 331 -19.27 39.63 69.99
CA ASN A 331 -18.32 40.72 70.20
C ASN A 331 -17.48 40.42 71.46
N PRO A 332 -16.14 40.29 71.35
CA PRO A 332 -15.29 39.89 72.47
C PRO A 332 -15.16 40.96 73.56
N VAL A 333 -15.55 42.22 73.29
CA VAL A 333 -15.47 43.34 74.24
C VAL A 333 -16.79 43.52 75.00
N THR A 334 -17.93 43.41 74.30
CA THR A 334 -19.26 43.63 74.89
C THR A 334 -19.99 42.36 75.32
N LEU A 335 -19.47 41.18 74.91
CA LEU A 335 -20.10 39.86 75.10
C LEU A 335 -21.55 39.77 74.55
N THR A 336 -21.88 40.65 73.61
CA THR A 336 -23.17 40.65 72.90
C THR A 336 -23.00 40.12 71.48
N TRP A 337 -24.07 39.50 70.96
CA TRP A 337 -24.13 39.06 69.58
C TRP A 337 -24.44 40.25 68.68
N ALA A 338 -23.59 40.47 67.68
CA ALA A 338 -23.78 41.45 66.62
C ALA A 338 -23.83 40.73 65.26
N ALA A 339 -24.43 41.37 64.25
CA ALA A 339 -24.37 40.84 62.89
C ALA A 339 -22.91 40.62 62.46
N ALA A 340 -22.61 39.47 61.84
CA ALA A 340 -21.29 39.24 61.28
C ALA A 340 -21.03 40.22 60.10
N PRO A 341 -19.77 40.47 59.73
CA PRO A 341 -19.45 41.21 58.51
C PRO A 341 -20.10 40.54 57.28
N THR A 342 -20.47 41.34 56.28
CA THR A 342 -20.90 40.84 54.97
C THR A 342 -19.86 39.86 54.42
N PRO A 343 -20.26 38.69 53.90
CA PRO A 343 -19.33 37.74 53.30
C PRO A 343 -18.59 38.39 52.12
N GLY A 344 -17.28 38.14 52.03
CA GLY A 344 -16.48 38.48 50.85
C GLY A 344 -16.63 37.43 49.74
N VAL A 345 -15.96 37.70 48.62
CA VAL A 345 -15.68 36.66 47.61
C VAL A 345 -14.94 35.47 48.26
N ASP A 346 -15.16 34.27 47.72
CA ASP A 346 -14.64 32.99 48.23
C ASP A 346 -14.89 32.72 49.72
N SER A 347 -15.91 33.36 50.30
CA SER A 347 -16.35 33.19 51.69
C SER A 347 -17.81 32.71 51.80
N LEU A 348 -18.51 32.58 50.66
CA LEU A 348 -19.91 32.20 50.56
C LEU A 348 -20.13 31.45 49.23
N TYR A 349 -20.83 30.31 49.29
CA TYR A 349 -21.22 29.49 48.15
C TYR A 349 -22.71 29.11 48.25
N GLY A 350 -23.35 28.77 47.14
CA GLY A 350 -24.82 28.52 47.07
C GLY A 350 -25.68 29.79 47.01
N ALA A 351 -25.14 30.94 47.40
CA ALA A 351 -25.80 32.25 47.36
C ALA A 351 -24.85 33.39 46.96
N ALA A 352 -25.40 34.51 46.51
CA ALA A 352 -24.64 35.72 46.18
C ALA A 352 -24.21 36.49 47.45
N PRO A 353 -23.00 37.08 47.50
CA PRO A 353 -22.55 37.88 48.64
C PRO A 353 -23.46 39.08 48.91
N ALA A 354 -24.19 39.04 50.02
CA ALA A 354 -25.15 40.06 50.45
C ALA A 354 -25.08 40.29 51.97
N PRO A 355 -25.51 41.45 52.49
CA PRO A 355 -25.62 41.67 53.94
C PRO A 355 -26.60 40.65 54.54
N TRP A 356 -26.29 40.12 55.74
CA TRP A 356 -27.15 39.16 56.43
C TRP A 356 -28.55 39.76 56.67
N PRO A 357 -29.66 39.03 56.40
CA PRO A 357 -29.72 37.63 56.00
C PRO A 357 -29.35 37.36 54.52
N VAL A 358 -28.65 36.26 54.27
CA VAL A 358 -28.39 35.76 52.91
C VAL A 358 -29.43 34.71 52.55
N ASN A 359 -29.93 34.71 51.31
CA ASN A 359 -30.87 33.72 50.79
C ASN A 359 -30.21 32.88 49.70
N ALA A 360 -30.36 31.55 49.75
CA ALA A 360 -30.05 30.64 48.65
C ALA A 360 -31.31 30.25 47.87
N PRO A 361 -31.37 30.53 46.56
CA PRO A 361 -32.41 29.96 45.69
C PRO A 361 -32.15 28.49 45.33
N LEU A 362 -30.98 27.93 45.69
CA LEU A 362 -30.54 26.58 45.33
C LEU A 362 -30.78 25.53 46.45
N GLY A 363 -31.50 25.86 47.52
CA GLY A 363 -31.69 24.95 48.65
C GLY A 363 -30.62 25.03 49.74
N PHE A 364 -29.39 25.44 49.40
CA PHE A 364 -28.26 25.40 50.33
C PHE A 364 -27.38 26.66 50.32
N VAL A 365 -26.75 26.97 51.46
CA VAL A 365 -25.66 27.95 51.61
C VAL A 365 -24.46 27.27 52.27
N ILE A 366 -23.25 27.56 51.81
CA ILE A 366 -22.01 27.26 52.54
C ILE A 366 -21.32 28.58 52.87
N TYR A 367 -21.07 28.87 54.14
CA TYR A 367 -20.41 30.08 54.62
C TYR A 367 -19.10 29.78 55.35
N ARG A 368 -18.08 30.60 55.10
CA ARG A 368 -16.77 30.57 55.75
C ARG A 368 -16.77 31.38 57.05
N ALA A 369 -17.21 30.78 58.15
CA ALA A 369 -17.25 31.44 59.46
C ALA A 369 -15.87 31.44 60.12
N SER A 370 -15.45 32.58 60.68
CA SER A 370 -14.27 32.65 61.54
C SER A 370 -14.63 32.16 62.96
N SER A 371 -13.73 31.47 63.63
CA SER A 371 -13.94 30.96 65.00
C SER A 371 -12.92 31.50 66.02
N GLU A 372 -11.66 31.64 65.61
CA GLU A 372 -10.57 32.07 66.49
C GLU A 372 -9.55 32.89 65.70
N GLU A 373 -9.03 33.98 66.26
CA GLU A 373 -7.92 34.74 65.66
C GLU A 373 -6.83 35.01 66.71
N ARG A 374 -5.59 34.62 66.40
CA ARG A 374 -4.43 34.73 67.28
C ARG A 374 -3.33 35.62 66.69
N PHE A 375 -2.70 36.37 67.58
CA PHE A 375 -1.63 37.34 67.34
C PHE A 375 -0.55 37.16 68.41
N VAL A 376 0.70 37.54 68.12
CA VAL A 376 1.85 37.42 69.05
C VAL A 376 2.23 38.77 69.72
N SER A 377 1.50 39.86 69.42
CA SER A 377 1.71 41.18 70.01
C SER A 377 1.65 41.17 71.55
N THR A 378 2.49 41.97 72.21
CA THR A 378 2.46 42.21 73.67
C THR A 378 1.20 42.95 74.15
N SER A 379 0.38 43.49 73.24
CA SER A 379 -0.97 44.00 73.49
C SER A 379 -2.08 43.14 72.85
N GLY A 380 -1.72 42.00 72.26
CA GLY A 380 -2.62 41.16 71.46
C GLY A 380 -3.64 40.40 72.31
N GLN A 381 -4.85 40.94 72.41
CA GLN A 381 -5.98 40.19 72.95
C GLN A 381 -6.32 39.03 72.01
N TRP A 382 -6.36 37.80 72.52
CA TRP A 382 -6.89 36.66 71.77
C TRP A 382 -8.39 36.82 71.58
N SER A 383 -8.85 36.77 70.34
CA SER A 383 -10.27 36.92 70.01
C SER A 383 -10.87 35.55 69.74
N ASN A 384 -11.44 34.92 70.77
CA ASN A 384 -12.42 33.85 70.56
C ASN A 384 -13.67 34.50 69.97
N SER A 385 -13.77 34.43 68.65
CA SER A 385 -14.89 34.94 67.89
C SER A 385 -15.83 33.79 67.62
N THR A 386 -16.54 33.35 68.66
CA THR A 386 -17.60 32.36 68.46
C THR A 386 -18.67 32.97 67.55
N TYR A 387 -18.96 32.31 66.43
CA TYR A 387 -20.07 32.69 65.55
C TYR A 387 -21.29 31.81 65.85
N ARG A 388 -22.50 32.34 65.65
CA ARG A 388 -23.76 31.61 65.67
C ARG A 388 -24.41 31.71 64.29
N GLY A 389 -24.70 30.56 63.69
CA GLY A 389 -25.60 30.46 62.55
C GLY A 389 -27.03 30.31 63.05
N GLU A 390 -27.95 31.04 62.44
CA GLU A 390 -29.41 30.89 62.58
C GLU A 390 -29.98 30.70 61.18
N ALA A 391 -30.88 29.72 61.00
CA ALA A 391 -31.40 29.38 59.70
C ALA A 391 -32.94 29.21 59.72
N ASP A 392 -33.59 29.78 58.71
CA ASP A 392 -35.00 29.60 58.39
C ASP A 392 -35.17 29.35 56.88
N ALA A 393 -36.30 28.79 56.45
CA ALA A 393 -36.54 28.54 55.02
C ALA A 393 -38.02 28.65 54.66
N THR A 394 -38.29 28.88 53.38
CA THR A 394 -39.62 28.75 52.79
C THR A 394 -39.51 28.08 51.42
N LEU A 395 -40.42 27.18 51.10
CA LEU A 395 -40.46 26.48 49.81
C LEU A 395 -41.86 26.60 49.19
N GLY A 396 -41.92 26.79 47.88
CA GLY A 396 -43.16 26.99 47.13
C GLY A 396 -43.59 28.45 47.00
N ALA A 397 -44.44 28.70 46.01
CA ALA A 397 -45.03 30.01 45.72
C ALA A 397 -46.52 30.02 46.11
N PRO A 398 -47.10 31.18 46.52
CA PRO A 398 -48.51 31.27 46.87
C PRO A 398 -49.43 30.66 45.78
N PRO A 399 -50.46 29.88 46.15
CA PRO A 399 -51.02 29.75 47.50
C PRO A 399 -50.35 28.72 48.42
N ILE A 400 -49.55 27.78 47.91
CA ILE A 400 -48.97 26.69 48.72
C ILE A 400 -47.55 27.07 49.15
N ARG A 401 -47.31 27.11 50.46
CA ARG A 401 -45.97 27.26 51.04
C ARG A 401 -45.71 26.21 52.11
N TYR A 402 -44.54 25.61 52.02
CA TYR A 402 -43.98 24.72 53.02
C TYR A 402 -42.94 25.48 53.85
N TYR A 403 -42.81 25.07 55.10
CA TYR A 403 -41.86 25.57 56.10
C TYR A 403 -41.11 24.36 56.66
N PRO A 404 -39.85 24.50 57.10
CA PRO A 404 -39.17 23.41 57.79
C PRO A 404 -39.85 23.13 59.14
N ASP A 405 -39.72 21.89 59.61
CA ASP A 405 -40.36 21.39 60.84
C ASP A 405 -39.93 22.19 62.08
N VAL A 406 -38.71 22.74 62.05
CA VAL A 406 -38.17 23.66 63.06
C VAL A 406 -37.11 24.59 62.44
N ASN A 407 -37.03 25.84 62.91
CA ASN A 407 -35.89 26.72 62.60
C ASN A 407 -34.72 26.39 63.53
N VAL A 408 -33.51 26.26 62.98
CA VAL A 408 -32.35 25.72 63.69
C VAL A 408 -31.28 26.80 63.90
N SER A 409 -30.52 26.69 65.00
CA SER A 409 -29.33 27.52 65.23
C SER A 409 -28.20 26.70 65.85
N SER A 410 -26.94 27.06 65.54
CA SER A 410 -25.75 26.36 66.03
C SER A 410 -24.56 27.30 66.25
N LEU A 411 -23.65 26.92 67.15
CA LEU A 411 -22.40 27.62 67.44
C LEU A 411 -21.25 26.99 66.65
N ILE A 412 -20.53 27.80 65.89
CA ILE A 412 -19.58 27.31 64.87
C ILE A 412 -18.19 27.09 65.49
N GLY A 413 -18.07 26.02 66.27
CA GLY A 413 -16.81 25.58 66.92
C GLY A 413 -15.97 24.61 66.08
N SER A 414 -16.58 24.00 65.07
CA SER A 414 -16.01 23.09 64.05
C SER A 414 -16.71 23.37 62.71
N ASP A 415 -16.35 22.64 61.65
CA ASP A 415 -17.27 22.48 60.52
C ASP A 415 -18.64 22.00 61.06
N THR A 416 -19.71 22.59 60.54
CA THR A 416 -21.06 22.52 61.10
C THR A 416 -22.07 22.50 59.98
N THR A 417 -22.95 21.50 59.95
CA THR A 417 -24.14 21.49 59.08
C THR A 417 -25.38 21.83 59.89
N ILE A 418 -26.25 22.66 59.32
CA ILE A 418 -27.61 22.90 59.79
C ILE A 418 -28.57 22.37 58.72
N GLU A 419 -29.41 21.42 59.11
CA GLU A 419 -30.44 20.84 58.26
C GLU A 419 -31.81 21.42 58.63
N LEU A 420 -32.46 22.04 57.65
CA LEU A 420 -33.83 22.52 57.74
C LEU A 420 -34.71 21.47 57.08
N VAL A 421 -35.14 20.49 57.89
CA VAL A 421 -35.95 19.34 57.47
C VAL A 421 -37.38 19.78 57.14
N PHE A 422 -37.92 19.30 56.02
CA PHE A 422 -39.31 19.44 55.61
C PHE A 422 -39.94 18.03 55.55
N SER A 423 -40.30 17.44 56.71
CA SER A 423 -40.74 16.03 56.80
C SER A 423 -41.95 15.68 55.91
N ASP A 424 -42.76 16.67 55.57
CA ASP A 424 -43.93 16.49 54.71
C ASP A 424 -43.59 16.34 53.22
N LEU A 425 -42.33 16.46 52.82
CA LEU A 425 -41.84 16.33 51.44
C LEU A 425 -40.89 15.13 51.34
N THR A 426 -40.94 14.39 50.23
CA THR A 426 -40.00 13.31 49.87
C THR A 426 -40.02 13.08 48.36
N PRO A 427 -38.94 12.55 47.75
CA PRO A 427 -38.97 11.95 46.43
C PRO A 427 -39.48 10.51 46.53
N GLU A 428 -39.79 9.94 45.37
CA GLU A 428 -40.11 8.53 45.14
C GLU A 428 -40.09 8.37 43.61
N LEU A 429 -38.99 7.86 43.08
CA LEU A 429 -38.77 7.47 41.71
C LEU A 429 -39.26 6.03 41.53
N SER A 430 -38.85 5.39 40.42
CA SER A 430 -39.08 3.99 40.05
C SER A 430 -38.83 3.83 38.55
N ILE A 431 -38.42 2.64 38.11
CA ILE A 431 -38.46 2.29 36.68
C ILE A 431 -39.79 1.61 36.35
N LYS A 432 -40.67 2.32 35.65
CA LYS A 432 -42.02 1.85 35.30
C LYS A 432 -42.03 0.83 34.16
N GLN A 433 -41.10 0.96 33.22
CA GLN A 433 -40.99 0.11 32.04
C GLN A 433 -39.57 0.19 31.47
N VAL A 434 -39.06 -0.94 30.97
CA VAL A 434 -37.88 -1.05 30.09
C VAL A 434 -38.35 -1.53 28.71
N SER A 435 -37.75 -1.04 27.64
CA SER A 435 -38.13 -1.37 26.26
C SER A 435 -36.97 -1.20 25.27
N PHE A 436 -36.86 -2.13 24.31
CA PHE A 436 -35.82 -2.15 23.29
C PHE A 436 -36.35 -1.60 21.97
N HIS A 437 -35.50 -0.92 21.20
CA HIS A 437 -35.86 -0.25 19.96
C HIS A 437 -34.73 -0.32 18.94
N TYR A 438 -34.88 -1.18 17.94
CA TYR A 438 -34.11 -1.17 16.69
C TYR A 438 -34.92 -0.50 15.56
N GLU A 439 -34.26 0.36 14.77
CA GLU A 439 -34.77 1.11 13.60
C GLU A 439 -36.21 1.66 13.67
N GLY A 440 -36.60 2.24 14.82
CA GLY A 440 -37.79 3.06 14.91
C GLY A 440 -38.30 3.32 16.32
N ASN A 441 -39.48 3.92 16.39
CA ASN A 441 -40.23 4.13 17.64
C ASN A 441 -41.22 2.97 17.94
N VAL A 442 -40.94 1.77 17.41
CA VAL A 442 -41.68 0.54 17.69
C VAL A 442 -40.77 -0.35 18.53
N SER A 443 -41.27 -0.84 19.65
CA SER A 443 -40.50 -1.73 20.53
C SER A 443 -40.75 -3.19 20.17
N TYR A 444 -39.67 -3.97 20.07
CA TYR A 444 -39.73 -5.41 19.79
C TYR A 444 -39.19 -6.21 21.00
N PRO A 445 -39.66 -7.46 21.20
CA PRO A 445 -39.08 -8.36 22.22
C PRO A 445 -37.86 -9.13 21.69
N PHE A 446 -37.52 -8.96 20.41
CA PHE A 446 -36.38 -9.56 19.74
C PHE A 446 -35.57 -8.45 19.05
N GLU A 447 -34.25 -8.52 19.14
CA GLU A 447 -33.34 -7.46 18.71
C GLU A 447 -32.09 -8.07 18.01
N PRO A 448 -31.54 -7.41 16.97
CA PRO A 448 -30.45 -7.98 16.18
C PRO A 448 -29.10 -7.93 16.90
N LEU A 449 -28.32 -9.02 16.83
CA LEU A 449 -26.94 -9.04 17.31
C LEU A 449 -26.00 -8.15 16.48
N ASN A 450 -24.95 -7.64 17.13
CA ASN A 450 -23.91 -6.76 16.58
C ASN A 450 -24.41 -5.39 16.06
N GLN A 451 -25.65 -5.00 16.39
CA GLN A 451 -26.27 -3.77 15.90
C GLN A 451 -26.60 -2.78 17.03
N PRO A 452 -26.63 -1.46 16.77
CA PRO A 452 -27.01 -0.45 17.77
C PRO A 452 -28.52 -0.51 18.09
N ILE A 453 -28.86 -0.94 19.30
CA ILE A 453 -30.22 -0.97 19.84
C ILE A 453 -30.38 0.18 20.84
N ASN A 454 -31.47 0.94 20.77
CA ASN A 454 -31.78 1.92 21.82
C ASN A 454 -32.55 1.24 22.96
N VAL A 455 -31.87 1.04 24.08
CA VAL A 455 -32.48 0.60 25.34
C VAL A 455 -33.12 1.82 25.99
N THR A 456 -34.43 1.81 26.19
CA THR A 456 -35.18 2.92 26.75
C THR A 456 -35.89 2.53 28.04
N ALA A 457 -36.03 3.48 28.96
CA ALA A 457 -36.66 3.28 30.25
C ALA A 457 -37.55 4.46 30.63
N ILE A 458 -38.71 4.16 31.21
CA ILE A 458 -39.64 5.18 31.73
C ILE A 458 -39.41 5.31 33.24
N VAL A 459 -38.67 6.34 33.65
CA VAL A 459 -38.57 6.75 35.06
C VAL A 459 -39.88 7.41 35.47
N ASN A 460 -40.33 7.16 36.71
CA ASN A 460 -41.63 7.56 37.20
C ASN A 460 -41.51 8.16 38.60
N ASN A 461 -41.59 9.49 38.72
CA ASN A 461 -41.58 10.18 40.01
C ASN A 461 -43.02 10.30 40.55
N THR A 462 -43.35 9.55 41.60
CA THR A 462 -44.62 9.67 42.35
C THR A 462 -44.46 10.46 43.66
N GLY A 463 -43.24 10.89 43.97
CA GLY A 463 -42.89 11.73 45.11
C GLY A 463 -43.54 13.12 45.07
N LYS A 464 -43.45 13.81 46.21
CA LYS A 464 -44.01 15.15 46.41
C LYS A 464 -43.12 16.27 45.87
N ILE A 465 -41.88 15.96 45.48
CA ILE A 465 -40.87 16.91 44.98
C ILE A 465 -40.37 16.53 43.59
N SER A 466 -39.65 17.44 42.94
CA SER A 466 -39.02 17.20 41.63
C SER A 466 -37.54 16.89 41.82
N VAL A 467 -37.07 15.77 41.29
CA VAL A 467 -35.65 15.38 41.36
C VAL A 467 -34.91 15.94 40.14
N ARG A 468 -33.66 16.38 40.33
CA ARG A 468 -32.77 16.84 39.25
C ARG A 468 -31.58 15.92 39.09
N ASN A 469 -31.05 15.87 37.88
CA ASN A 469 -29.84 15.12 37.53
C ASN A 469 -29.91 13.64 37.96
N ALA A 470 -31.12 13.06 37.98
CA ALA A 470 -31.33 11.66 38.34
C ALA A 470 -30.62 10.78 37.30
N VAL A 471 -29.64 9.99 37.73
CA VAL A 471 -28.85 9.12 36.86
C VAL A 471 -29.58 7.78 36.70
N VAL A 472 -29.83 7.40 35.46
CA VAL A 472 -30.38 6.08 35.12
C VAL A 472 -29.25 5.23 34.55
N SER A 473 -28.92 4.13 35.22
CA SER A 473 -27.84 3.21 34.85
C SER A 473 -28.43 1.96 34.20
N PHE A 474 -27.84 1.53 33.08
CA PHE A 474 -28.31 0.40 32.28
C PHE A 474 -27.27 -0.73 32.30
N PHE A 475 -27.72 -1.98 32.42
CA PHE A 475 -26.83 -3.15 32.60
C PHE A 475 -27.25 -4.34 31.72
N SER A 476 -26.27 -5.03 31.13
CA SER A 476 -26.45 -6.19 30.24
C SER A 476 -26.57 -7.53 31.00
N THR A 477 -27.04 -7.46 32.24
CA THR A 477 -27.36 -8.59 33.11
C THR A 477 -28.60 -8.24 33.94
N ASN A 478 -29.21 -9.26 34.55
CA ASN A 478 -30.02 -8.99 35.73
C ASN A 478 -29.09 -8.57 36.89
N VAL A 479 -29.42 -7.47 37.57
CA VAL A 479 -28.66 -6.97 38.75
C VAL A 479 -29.35 -7.28 40.09
N ASP A 480 -30.58 -7.79 40.06
CA ASP A 480 -31.33 -8.31 41.21
C ASP A 480 -31.74 -9.76 40.92
N LEU A 481 -30.82 -10.70 41.14
CA LEU A 481 -31.02 -12.14 40.94
C LEU A 481 -31.89 -12.77 42.04
N ASN A 482 -32.01 -12.12 43.20
CA ASN A 482 -32.72 -12.64 44.35
C ASN A 482 -34.20 -12.18 44.41
N GLY A 483 -34.52 -11.05 43.77
CA GLY A 483 -35.86 -10.51 43.58
C GLY A 483 -36.38 -9.65 44.74
N ASP A 484 -35.50 -9.05 45.56
CA ASP A 484 -35.89 -8.23 46.72
C ASP A 484 -35.95 -6.72 46.44
N GLY A 485 -35.58 -6.28 45.23
CA GLY A 485 -35.62 -4.88 44.78
C GLY A 485 -34.32 -4.11 45.01
N LEU A 486 -33.27 -4.74 45.54
CA LEU A 486 -31.93 -4.16 45.68
C LEU A 486 -30.96 -4.79 44.67
N MET A 487 -29.84 -4.11 44.38
CA MET A 487 -28.79 -4.68 43.53
C MET A 487 -27.99 -5.73 44.33
N ASP A 488 -27.61 -6.87 43.75
CA ASP A 488 -26.75 -7.85 44.43
C ASP A 488 -25.31 -7.34 44.66
N ALA A 489 -24.89 -6.28 43.94
CA ALA A 489 -23.60 -5.62 44.06
C ALA A 489 -23.70 -4.11 43.71
N GLY A 490 -22.78 -3.29 44.22
CA GLY A 490 -22.68 -1.89 43.83
C GLY A 490 -22.31 -1.72 42.35
N LYS A 491 -22.76 -0.62 41.72
CA LYS A 491 -22.55 -0.30 40.30
C LYS A 491 -21.10 -0.45 39.84
N ALA A 492 -20.12 -0.03 40.65
CA ALA A 492 -18.70 -0.15 40.31
C ALA A 492 -18.26 -1.60 40.02
N THR A 493 -18.90 -2.61 40.63
CA THR A 493 -18.66 -4.03 40.36
C THR A 493 -19.17 -4.41 38.96
N TYR A 494 -20.37 -3.98 38.57
CA TYR A 494 -20.90 -4.24 37.22
C TYR A 494 -20.14 -3.49 36.11
N VAL A 495 -19.67 -2.26 36.39
CA VAL A 495 -18.81 -1.49 35.47
C VAL A 495 -17.47 -2.21 35.26
N SER A 496 -16.80 -2.63 36.34
CA SER A 496 -15.51 -3.34 36.25
C SER A 496 -15.63 -4.77 35.70
N ALA A 497 -16.81 -5.38 35.75
CA ALA A 497 -17.12 -6.65 35.08
C ALA A 497 -17.47 -6.50 33.59
N GLY A 498 -17.57 -5.28 33.05
CA GLY A 498 -17.99 -5.05 31.66
C GLY A 498 -19.49 -5.30 31.39
N LEU A 499 -20.32 -5.28 32.45
CA LEU A 499 -21.77 -5.53 32.40
C LEU A 499 -22.61 -4.24 32.44
N TRP A 500 -21.96 -3.08 32.44
CA TRP A 500 -22.61 -1.76 32.32
C TRP A 500 -22.72 -1.37 30.84
N ILE A 501 -23.91 -0.94 30.43
CA ILE A 501 -24.21 -0.49 29.06
C ILE A 501 -23.94 1.02 28.93
N GLY A 502 -24.34 1.80 29.92
CA GLY A 502 -24.26 3.26 29.89
C GLY A 502 -25.13 3.92 30.96
N ASP A 503 -25.00 5.24 31.05
CA ASP A 503 -25.78 6.10 31.95
C ASP A 503 -26.55 7.17 31.16
N PHE A 504 -27.73 7.55 31.67
CA PHE A 504 -28.48 8.70 31.20
C PHE A 504 -28.92 9.60 32.35
N THR A 505 -28.44 10.85 32.36
CA THR A 505 -28.75 11.83 33.41
C THR A 505 -29.99 12.65 33.06
N ILE A 506 -31.10 12.45 33.77
CA ILE A 506 -32.32 13.23 33.57
C ILE A 506 -32.22 14.55 34.35
N ALA A 507 -31.98 15.67 33.64
CA ALA A 507 -31.81 17.00 34.24
C ALA A 507 -32.99 17.50 35.09
N LEU A 508 -34.20 16.97 34.89
CA LEU A 508 -35.37 17.18 35.75
C LEU A 508 -36.43 16.08 35.56
N VAL A 509 -36.77 15.38 36.65
CA VAL A 509 -37.94 14.48 36.79
C VAL A 509 -38.97 15.17 37.70
N PRO A 510 -39.95 15.92 37.16
CA PRO A 510 -40.93 16.63 37.99
C PRO A 510 -41.80 15.70 38.82
N LEU A 511 -42.28 16.23 39.95
CA LEU A 511 -43.24 15.58 40.84
C LEU A 511 -44.45 15.03 40.07
N ALA A 512 -44.96 13.87 40.49
CA ALA A 512 -46.10 13.17 39.89
C ALA A 512 -46.02 13.03 38.35
N SER A 513 -44.83 12.78 37.78
CA SER A 513 -44.63 12.70 36.33
C SER A 513 -43.55 11.70 35.90
N THR A 514 -43.65 11.24 34.65
CA THR A 514 -42.67 10.33 34.04
C THR A 514 -41.64 11.07 33.18
N ARG A 515 -40.47 10.43 33.00
CA ARG A 515 -39.43 10.86 32.06
C ARG A 515 -38.84 9.65 31.33
N LEU A 516 -38.40 9.88 30.10
CA LEU A 516 -37.67 8.88 29.31
C LEU A 516 -36.17 9.04 29.58
N ALA A 517 -35.52 7.93 29.91
CA ALA A 517 -34.08 7.75 29.82
C ALA A 517 -33.78 6.74 28.71
N TRP A 518 -32.61 6.85 28.08
CA TRP A 518 -32.21 5.91 27.04
C TRP A 518 -30.69 5.88 26.86
N VAL A 519 -30.18 4.74 26.41
CA VAL A 519 -28.79 4.54 25.98
C VAL A 519 -28.77 3.67 24.73
N THR A 520 -27.72 3.78 23.92
CA THR A 520 -27.50 2.90 22.78
C THR A 520 -26.59 1.74 23.20
N TRP A 521 -26.98 0.51 22.88
CA TRP A 521 -26.29 -0.73 23.22
C TRP A 521 -26.01 -1.53 21.95
N THR A 522 -24.78 -1.98 21.77
CA THR A 522 -24.40 -2.87 20.65
C THR A 522 -23.98 -4.22 21.22
N PRO A 523 -24.90 -5.18 21.40
CA PRO A 523 -24.57 -6.49 21.96
C PRO A 523 -23.75 -7.33 20.98
N GLY A 524 -22.51 -7.63 21.36
CA GLY A 524 -21.62 -8.52 20.60
C GLY A 524 -22.05 -9.99 20.71
N GLY A 525 -22.16 -10.69 19.58
CA GLY A 525 -22.48 -12.12 19.56
C GLY A 525 -22.43 -12.78 18.18
N VAL A 526 -22.49 -14.12 18.20
CA VAL A 526 -22.51 -15.01 17.02
C VAL A 526 -23.47 -16.21 17.19
N ALA A 527 -24.40 -16.14 18.13
CA ALA A 527 -25.40 -17.19 18.40
C ALA A 527 -26.60 -16.58 19.13
N GLU A 528 -27.81 -17.08 18.90
CA GLU A 528 -29.00 -16.56 19.57
C GLU A 528 -28.93 -16.75 21.08
N THR A 529 -29.32 -15.72 21.82
CA THR A 529 -29.29 -15.72 23.29
C THR A 529 -30.34 -14.77 23.84
N THR A 530 -30.87 -15.04 25.03
CA THR A 530 -31.76 -14.11 25.73
C THR A 530 -31.00 -13.46 26.87
N VAL A 531 -30.79 -12.16 26.79
CA VAL A 531 -30.10 -11.37 27.82
C VAL A 531 -31.15 -10.64 28.66
N GLN A 532 -31.04 -10.72 29.99
CA GLN A 532 -31.77 -9.83 30.87
C GLN A 532 -31.06 -8.49 30.91
N VAL A 533 -31.79 -7.41 30.63
CA VAL A 533 -31.28 -6.04 30.74
C VAL A 533 -31.98 -5.36 31.91
N SER A 534 -31.23 -5.12 32.98
CA SER A 534 -31.69 -4.30 34.11
C SER A 534 -31.46 -2.82 33.86
N VAL A 535 -32.39 -2.02 34.36
CA VAL A 535 -32.26 -0.57 34.46
C VAL A 535 -32.50 -0.17 35.91
N VAL A 536 -31.63 0.69 36.44
CA VAL A 536 -31.69 1.18 37.81
C VAL A 536 -31.64 2.72 37.78
N VAL A 537 -32.65 3.38 38.35
CA VAL A 537 -32.54 4.80 38.67
C VAL A 537 -31.83 4.98 40.00
N ASP A 538 -30.91 5.95 40.05
CA ASP A 538 -30.05 6.27 41.19
C ASP A 538 -29.25 5.09 41.77
N ALA A 539 -28.64 4.30 40.89
CA ALA A 539 -27.91 3.09 41.25
C ALA A 539 -26.80 3.34 42.30
N PRO A 540 -26.76 2.58 43.42
CA PRO A 540 -25.70 2.71 44.43
C PRO A 540 -24.31 2.41 43.87
N GLN A 541 -23.31 3.21 44.23
CA GLN A 541 -21.99 3.15 43.60
C GLN A 541 -21.13 1.97 44.07
N THR A 542 -21.16 1.66 45.37
CA THR A 542 -20.21 0.72 46.01
C THR A 542 -20.90 -0.28 46.95
N ASP A 543 -21.66 0.19 47.94
CA ASP A 543 -22.45 -0.65 48.85
C ASP A 543 -23.87 -0.79 48.28
N PRO A 544 -24.36 -2.00 47.95
CA PRO A 544 -25.73 -2.19 47.44
C PRO A 544 -26.84 -1.89 48.45
N LEU A 545 -26.50 -1.66 49.73
CA LEU A 545 -27.44 -1.19 50.76
C LEU A 545 -27.46 0.35 50.91
N ASP A 546 -26.66 1.06 50.12
CA ASP A 546 -26.70 2.52 50.01
C ASP A 546 -27.97 2.94 49.23
N PRO A 547 -28.78 3.89 49.73
CA PRO A 547 -29.95 4.40 49.01
C PRO A 547 -29.62 5.16 47.71
N GLY A 548 -28.38 5.64 47.52
CA GLY A 548 -28.00 6.40 46.33
C GLY A 548 -27.73 7.88 46.61
N ALA A 549 -27.80 8.71 45.57
CA ALA A 549 -27.61 10.16 45.66
C ALA A 549 -28.85 10.91 46.22
N PHE A 550 -30.04 10.32 46.09
CA PHE A 550 -31.32 10.78 46.60
C PHE A 550 -31.91 9.65 47.45
N ARG A 551 -32.30 9.95 48.70
CA ARG A 551 -33.03 9.01 49.54
C ARG A 551 -34.51 9.09 49.23
N GLU A 552 -35.20 7.96 49.18
CA GLU A 552 -36.59 7.89 48.75
C GLU A 552 -37.53 7.34 49.83
N LEU A 553 -38.82 7.14 49.51
CA LEU A 553 -39.73 6.44 50.44
C LEU A 553 -39.56 4.92 50.34
N ASN A 554 -39.16 4.40 49.18
CA ASN A 554 -39.00 2.97 48.93
C ASN A 554 -37.89 2.65 47.91
N GLU A 555 -36.65 2.56 48.37
CA GLU A 555 -35.46 2.23 47.56
C GLU A 555 -35.58 0.91 46.75
N ARG A 556 -36.57 0.05 47.07
CA ARG A 556 -36.79 -1.28 46.49
C ARG A 556 -37.65 -1.31 45.20
N ASN A 557 -37.97 -0.17 44.60
CA ASN A 557 -38.65 -0.09 43.28
C ASN A 557 -37.83 0.65 42.20
N ASN A 558 -36.59 1.02 42.52
CA ASN A 558 -35.69 1.72 41.62
C ASN A 558 -35.07 0.80 40.54
N ILE A 559 -35.29 -0.52 40.62
CA ILE A 559 -34.84 -1.52 39.65
C ILE A 559 -36.04 -2.04 38.82
N ASN A 560 -35.83 -2.22 37.51
CA ASN A 560 -36.72 -3.03 36.66
C ASN A 560 -35.90 -3.70 35.55
N SER A 561 -36.33 -4.88 35.10
CA SER A 561 -35.57 -5.74 34.17
C SER A 561 -36.47 -6.25 33.04
N ALA A 562 -35.93 -6.32 31.82
CA ALA A 562 -36.62 -6.92 30.68
C ALA A 562 -35.70 -7.87 29.89
N PRO A 563 -36.23 -9.01 29.39
CA PRO A 563 -35.48 -9.89 28.50
C PRO A 563 -35.45 -9.32 27.08
N ALA A 564 -34.26 -9.22 26.49
CA ALA A 564 -34.05 -9.03 25.06
C ALA A 564 -33.68 -10.38 24.42
N LEU A 565 -34.47 -10.87 23.46
CA LEU A 565 -34.07 -12.00 22.61
C LEU A 565 -33.13 -11.50 21.52
N LEU A 566 -31.83 -11.72 21.69
CA LEU A 566 -30.81 -11.35 20.73
C LEU A 566 -30.71 -12.44 19.65
N PHE A 567 -31.08 -12.11 18.41
CA PHE A 567 -31.17 -13.08 17.31
C PHE A 567 -30.06 -12.89 16.26
N VAL A 568 -29.81 -13.95 15.47
CA VAL A 568 -28.82 -13.93 14.37
C VAL A 568 -29.50 -13.78 13.00
N TRP A 569 -28.81 -13.12 12.07
CA TRP A 569 -29.35 -12.67 10.80
C TRP A 569 -28.23 -12.60 9.72
N PRO A 570 -28.49 -12.92 8.44
CA PRO A 570 -27.53 -12.75 7.34
C PRO A 570 -27.56 -11.33 6.75
N ASP A 571 -26.44 -10.87 6.18
CA ASP A 571 -26.28 -9.56 5.52
C ASP A 571 -25.52 -9.74 4.19
N LEU A 572 -26.21 -9.75 3.04
CA LEU A 572 -25.57 -10.09 1.76
C LEU A 572 -25.18 -8.88 0.92
N SER A 573 -24.10 -8.22 1.35
CA SER A 573 -23.60 -7.01 0.72
C SER A 573 -23.02 -7.23 -0.69
N LEU A 574 -23.26 -6.22 -1.54
CA LEU A 574 -22.58 -5.99 -2.81
C LEU A 574 -22.09 -4.53 -2.90
N SER A 575 -20.91 -4.34 -3.47
CA SER A 575 -20.43 -3.03 -3.91
C SER A 575 -20.26 -2.98 -5.43
N ARG A 576 -20.09 -1.77 -5.99
CA ARG A 576 -19.76 -1.59 -7.41
C ARG A 576 -18.46 -2.30 -7.82
N ALA A 577 -17.50 -2.45 -6.90
CA ALA A 577 -16.24 -3.15 -7.16
C ALA A 577 -16.39 -4.68 -7.18
N ASP A 578 -17.50 -5.22 -6.67
CA ASP A 578 -17.77 -6.65 -6.61
C ASP A 578 -18.41 -7.21 -7.90
N VAL A 579 -18.80 -6.33 -8.85
CA VAL A 579 -19.36 -6.71 -10.15
C VAL A 579 -18.28 -6.56 -11.23
N GLY A 580 -17.46 -7.60 -11.38
CA GLY A 580 -16.48 -7.72 -12.45
C GLY A 580 -17.16 -8.05 -13.78
N ILE A 581 -16.78 -7.38 -14.86
CA ILE A 581 -17.30 -7.65 -16.21
C ILE A 581 -16.12 -7.72 -17.17
N ALA A 582 -16.04 -8.80 -17.96
CA ALA A 582 -15.02 -8.96 -18.98
C ALA A 582 -15.19 -7.97 -20.14
N SER A 583 -14.21 -7.91 -21.05
CA SER A 583 -14.28 -7.04 -22.23
C SER A 583 -15.41 -7.48 -23.17
N ALA A 584 -16.52 -6.74 -23.12
CA ALA A 584 -17.75 -7.08 -23.83
C ALA A 584 -17.70 -6.67 -25.31
N ILE A 585 -18.11 -7.58 -26.19
CA ILE A 585 -18.28 -7.35 -27.64
C ILE A 585 -19.72 -7.69 -28.02
N HIS A 586 -20.34 -6.85 -28.83
CA HIS A 586 -21.73 -7.01 -29.26
C HIS A 586 -22.00 -8.39 -29.86
N GLY A 587 -22.98 -9.11 -29.29
CA GLY A 587 -23.37 -10.45 -29.71
C GLY A 587 -22.46 -11.60 -29.26
N ASN A 588 -21.40 -11.34 -28.50
CA ASN A 588 -20.48 -12.37 -28.00
C ASN A 588 -20.71 -12.67 -26.49
N PRO A 589 -20.61 -13.93 -26.04
CA PRO A 589 -20.73 -14.27 -24.63
C PRO A 589 -19.59 -13.65 -23.81
N THR A 590 -19.96 -12.94 -22.76
CA THR A 590 -19.09 -12.16 -21.87
C THR A 590 -19.26 -12.67 -20.44
N ALA A 591 -18.16 -12.82 -19.69
CA ALA A 591 -18.21 -13.20 -18.28
C ALA A 591 -18.58 -12.01 -17.38
N VAL A 592 -19.45 -12.26 -16.40
CA VAL A 592 -19.81 -11.36 -15.31
C VAL A 592 -19.59 -12.10 -14.00
N ASP A 593 -18.65 -11.62 -13.20
CA ASP A 593 -18.23 -12.22 -11.93
C ASP A 593 -18.74 -11.35 -10.79
N VAL A 594 -19.60 -11.92 -9.93
CA VAL A 594 -20.24 -11.19 -8.83
C VAL A 594 -19.76 -11.73 -7.48
N THR A 595 -19.13 -10.88 -6.68
CA THR A 595 -18.52 -11.24 -5.38
C THR A 595 -19.41 -10.83 -4.21
N ILE A 596 -20.09 -11.81 -3.61
CA ILE A 596 -21.08 -11.60 -2.53
C ILE A 596 -20.42 -11.89 -1.19
N ARG A 597 -20.64 -11.02 -0.20
CA ARG A 597 -20.13 -11.16 1.17
C ARG A 597 -21.30 -11.48 2.09
N ASN A 598 -21.08 -12.22 3.18
CA ASN A 598 -22.05 -12.30 4.27
C ASN A 598 -21.47 -11.58 5.50
N GLU A 599 -21.87 -10.33 5.71
CA GLU A 599 -21.41 -9.49 6.82
C GLU A 599 -22.22 -9.75 8.12
N GLY A 600 -23.27 -10.56 8.02
CA GLY A 600 -24.19 -10.90 9.10
C GLY A 600 -23.67 -11.94 10.10
N THR A 601 -24.52 -12.23 11.08
CA THR A 601 -24.25 -13.17 12.19
C THR A 601 -24.78 -14.58 11.95
N ASN A 602 -25.64 -14.78 10.95
CA ASN A 602 -26.20 -16.07 10.54
C ASN A 602 -25.75 -16.48 9.13
N ASP A 603 -25.86 -17.76 8.83
CA ASP A 603 -25.56 -18.30 7.49
C ASP A 603 -26.73 -18.03 6.52
N ALA A 604 -26.41 -17.52 5.34
CA ALA A 604 -27.37 -17.29 4.28
C ALA A 604 -27.63 -18.58 3.49
N ASN A 605 -28.71 -19.29 3.83
CA ASN A 605 -29.09 -20.54 3.18
C ASN A 605 -30.19 -20.31 2.14
N GLY A 606 -29.99 -20.82 0.91
CA GLY A 606 -30.95 -20.65 -0.19
C GLY A 606 -30.99 -19.24 -0.77
N ALA A 607 -29.94 -18.44 -0.55
CA ALA A 607 -29.78 -17.15 -1.21
C ALA A 607 -29.59 -17.34 -2.72
N SER A 608 -29.90 -16.33 -3.53
CA SER A 608 -29.83 -16.40 -4.98
C SER A 608 -29.36 -15.10 -5.63
N LEU A 609 -28.52 -15.22 -6.66
CA LEU A 609 -28.06 -14.08 -7.46
C LEU A 609 -28.91 -13.93 -8.72
N VAL A 610 -29.45 -12.73 -8.94
CA VAL A 610 -30.00 -12.29 -10.22
C VAL A 610 -29.05 -11.27 -10.82
N VAL A 611 -28.68 -11.44 -12.09
CA VAL A 611 -27.96 -10.43 -12.89
C VAL A 611 -28.85 -10.01 -14.05
N SER A 612 -28.90 -8.72 -14.34
CA SER A 612 -29.69 -8.14 -15.44
C SER A 612 -28.99 -6.95 -16.09
N ASP A 613 -29.34 -6.63 -17.34
CA ASP A 613 -28.87 -5.42 -18.02
C ASP A 613 -30.01 -4.41 -18.29
N ASP A 614 -29.63 -3.22 -18.76
CA ASP A 614 -30.54 -2.13 -19.14
C ASP A 614 -31.24 -2.34 -20.50
N SER A 615 -30.91 -3.38 -21.26
CA SER A 615 -31.68 -3.82 -22.43
C SER A 615 -32.89 -4.70 -22.05
N GLY A 616 -32.92 -5.18 -20.80
CA GLY A 616 -33.98 -6.06 -20.27
C GLY A 616 -33.62 -7.54 -20.26
N TRP A 617 -32.36 -7.91 -20.54
CA TRP A 617 -31.88 -9.27 -20.28
C TRP A 617 -31.77 -9.51 -18.77
N ALA A 618 -32.08 -10.73 -18.32
CA ALA A 618 -31.85 -11.16 -16.94
C ALA A 618 -31.61 -12.68 -16.85
N THR A 619 -30.78 -13.09 -15.90
CA THR A 619 -30.68 -14.49 -15.47
C THR A 619 -32.00 -14.99 -14.92
N ALA A 620 -32.38 -16.24 -15.23
CA ALA A 620 -33.63 -16.82 -14.75
C ALA A 620 -33.73 -16.80 -13.20
N PRO A 621 -34.87 -16.41 -12.60
CA PRO A 621 -35.02 -16.39 -11.14
C PRO A 621 -34.73 -17.75 -10.51
N GLY A 622 -33.82 -17.78 -9.53
CA GLY A 622 -33.41 -19.02 -8.86
C GLY A 622 -32.43 -19.90 -9.65
N ALA A 623 -31.83 -19.42 -10.74
CA ALA A 623 -30.77 -20.16 -11.43
C ALA A 623 -29.47 -20.24 -10.61
N ASN A 624 -29.07 -19.13 -9.99
CA ASN A 624 -27.82 -19.00 -9.24
C ASN A 624 -28.07 -19.08 -7.72
N VAL A 625 -28.61 -20.20 -7.23
CA VAL A 625 -28.82 -20.43 -5.79
C VAL A 625 -27.52 -20.86 -5.12
N PHE A 626 -27.23 -20.30 -3.95
CA PHE A 626 -26.01 -20.57 -3.18
C PHE A 626 -26.28 -20.62 -1.66
N PHE A 627 -25.28 -21.12 -0.95
CA PHE A 627 -25.16 -21.03 0.51
C PHE A 627 -23.94 -20.17 0.82
N LEU A 628 -24.06 -19.22 1.75
CA LEU A 628 -22.92 -18.41 2.21
C LEU A 628 -22.91 -18.31 3.73
N ALA A 629 -21.97 -19.03 4.35
CA ALA A 629 -21.76 -18.95 5.79
C ALA A 629 -21.39 -17.53 6.24
N ARG A 630 -21.73 -17.18 7.47
CA ARG A 630 -21.41 -15.89 8.10
C ARG A 630 -19.92 -15.54 8.02
N GLY A 631 -19.62 -14.27 7.74
CA GLY A 631 -18.25 -13.77 7.59
C GLY A 631 -17.47 -14.40 6.43
N GLN A 632 -18.14 -15.02 5.45
CA GLN A 632 -17.50 -15.55 4.24
C GLN A 632 -17.81 -14.70 3.00
N THR A 633 -17.12 -15.01 1.91
CA THR A 633 -17.30 -14.36 0.61
C THR A 633 -17.30 -15.43 -0.49
N ILE A 634 -18.15 -15.27 -1.51
CA ILE A 634 -18.25 -16.17 -2.66
C ILE A 634 -18.29 -15.34 -3.95
N THR A 635 -17.58 -15.77 -4.99
CA THR A 635 -17.72 -15.22 -6.34
C THR A 635 -18.56 -16.17 -7.19
N ILE A 636 -19.56 -15.63 -7.87
CA ILE A 636 -20.46 -16.37 -8.77
C ILE A 636 -20.23 -15.89 -10.19
N HIS A 637 -19.92 -16.84 -11.09
CA HIS A 637 -19.65 -16.59 -12.50
C HIS A 637 -20.93 -16.73 -13.33
N VAL A 638 -21.26 -15.70 -14.12
CA VAL A 638 -22.45 -15.63 -14.97
C VAL A 638 -22.04 -15.29 -16.40
N THR A 639 -22.74 -15.82 -17.40
CA THR A 639 -22.53 -15.45 -18.82
C THR A 639 -23.63 -14.51 -19.30
N TRP A 640 -23.23 -13.37 -19.86
CA TRP A 640 -24.09 -12.35 -20.44
C TRP A 640 -23.71 -12.13 -21.91
N THR A 641 -24.69 -11.98 -22.80
CA THR A 641 -24.45 -11.70 -24.23
C THR A 641 -25.15 -10.39 -24.59
N PRO A 642 -24.43 -9.27 -24.76
CA PRO A 642 -25.03 -7.97 -25.00
C PRO A 642 -25.71 -7.88 -26.37
N ALA A 643 -26.96 -7.42 -26.37
CA ALA A 643 -27.82 -7.33 -27.56
C ALA A 643 -27.57 -6.08 -28.44
N SER A 644 -26.70 -5.16 -28.00
CA SER A 644 -26.29 -3.97 -28.75
C SER A 644 -24.87 -3.53 -28.35
N PRO A 645 -24.16 -2.77 -29.20
CA PRO A 645 -22.96 -2.03 -28.82
C PRO A 645 -23.34 -0.74 -28.06
N GLY A 646 -22.40 -0.22 -27.25
CA GLY A 646 -22.56 1.03 -26.51
C GLY A 646 -22.34 0.89 -25.00
N SER A 647 -22.73 1.91 -24.25
CA SER A 647 -22.67 1.91 -22.77
C SER A 647 -23.85 1.13 -22.21
N HIS A 648 -23.58 0.00 -21.57
CA HIS A 648 -24.58 -0.84 -20.90
C HIS A 648 -24.35 -0.90 -19.39
N THR A 649 -25.43 -0.97 -18.63
CA THR A 649 -25.44 -1.02 -17.16
C THR A 649 -25.89 -2.40 -16.70
N VAL A 650 -24.94 -3.21 -16.25
CA VAL A 650 -25.23 -4.52 -15.67
C VAL A 650 -25.45 -4.36 -14.17
N THR A 651 -26.56 -4.88 -13.67
CA THR A 651 -26.96 -4.84 -12.26
C THR A 651 -27.00 -6.26 -11.70
N ALA A 652 -26.26 -6.48 -10.62
CA ALA A 652 -26.36 -7.65 -9.77
C ALA A 652 -27.33 -7.37 -8.62
N THR A 653 -28.09 -8.37 -8.20
CA THR A 653 -29.01 -8.30 -7.06
C THR A 653 -29.10 -9.64 -6.36
N VAL A 654 -28.74 -9.67 -5.08
CA VAL A 654 -28.83 -10.86 -4.22
C VAL A 654 -30.20 -10.89 -3.55
N ARG A 655 -30.80 -12.09 -3.43
CA ARG A 655 -32.12 -12.31 -2.83
C ARG A 655 -32.08 -13.51 -1.90
N THR A 656 -32.43 -13.29 -0.63
CA THR A 656 -32.68 -14.33 0.36
C THR A 656 -34.11 -14.87 0.30
N PRO A 657 -34.38 -16.06 0.87
CA PRO A 657 -35.74 -16.53 1.11
C PRO A 657 -36.48 -15.60 2.08
N ILE A 658 -37.80 -15.47 1.91
CA ILE A 658 -38.69 -14.80 2.86
C ILE A 658 -39.62 -15.85 3.45
N SER A 659 -39.55 -16.07 4.76
CA SER A 659 -40.38 -17.03 5.49
C SER A 659 -41.72 -16.43 5.92
N GLY A 660 -41.77 -15.11 6.14
CA GLY A 660 -42.99 -14.39 6.51
C GLY A 660 -43.43 -14.59 7.97
N THR A 661 -42.65 -15.32 8.76
CA THR A 661 -42.83 -15.49 10.21
C THR A 661 -41.69 -14.80 10.95
N PHE A 662 -42.00 -13.85 11.82
CA PHE A 662 -41.00 -13.05 12.54
C PHE A 662 -40.44 -13.75 13.80
N PRO A 663 -39.15 -13.58 14.13
CA PRO A 663 -38.11 -12.94 13.30
C PRO A 663 -37.71 -13.86 12.14
N ASP A 664 -37.61 -13.29 10.94
CA ASP A 664 -37.35 -14.02 9.69
C ASP A 664 -35.85 -14.24 9.50
N ARG A 665 -35.30 -15.22 10.23
CA ARG A 665 -33.85 -15.53 10.35
C ARG A 665 -33.14 -15.86 9.03
N ALA A 666 -33.89 -16.14 7.97
CA ALA A 666 -33.36 -16.42 6.64
C ALA A 666 -33.38 -15.19 5.72
N HIS A 667 -34.18 -14.16 6.06
CA HIS A 667 -34.27 -12.94 5.27
C HIS A 667 -33.01 -12.09 5.43
N ASP A 668 -32.76 -11.23 4.44
CA ASP A 668 -31.68 -10.27 4.51
C ASP A 668 -32.11 -9.08 5.35
N PHE A 669 -31.17 -8.55 6.12
CA PHE A 669 -31.38 -7.43 7.02
C PHE A 669 -31.18 -6.10 6.29
N ASN A 670 -30.09 -5.97 5.53
CA ASN A 670 -29.74 -4.72 4.85
C ASN A 670 -29.99 -4.82 3.35
N TRP A 671 -31.23 -5.15 2.98
CA TRP A 671 -31.78 -5.21 1.62
C TRP A 671 -31.46 -4.03 0.67
N GLN A 672 -30.87 -2.93 1.18
CA GLN A 672 -30.34 -1.80 0.40
C GLN A 672 -28.92 -2.03 -0.14
N ASN A 673 -28.09 -2.86 0.51
CA ASN A 673 -26.74 -3.21 0.06
C ASN A 673 -26.71 -4.44 -0.89
N ASN A 674 -27.80 -5.20 -0.96
CA ASN A 674 -27.95 -6.40 -1.79
C ASN A 674 -27.86 -6.18 -3.32
N ALA A 675 -27.72 -4.95 -3.80
CA ALA A 675 -27.72 -4.62 -5.22
C ALA A 675 -26.59 -3.66 -5.59
N ALA A 676 -25.86 -3.99 -6.66
CA ALA A 676 -24.81 -3.16 -7.22
C ALA A 676 -24.88 -3.14 -8.75
N SER A 677 -24.57 -1.99 -9.34
CA SER A 677 -24.57 -1.79 -10.79
C SER A 677 -23.20 -1.33 -11.28
N GLN A 678 -22.73 -1.92 -12.37
CA GLN A 678 -21.49 -1.56 -13.06
C GLN A 678 -21.78 -1.27 -14.53
N THR A 679 -21.29 -0.12 -15.00
CA THR A 679 -21.36 0.26 -16.41
C THR A 679 -20.17 -0.32 -17.17
N VAL A 680 -20.44 -0.89 -18.35
CA VAL A 680 -19.46 -1.48 -19.26
C VAL A 680 -19.71 -0.96 -20.68
N THR A 681 -18.64 -0.62 -21.41
CA THR A 681 -18.74 -0.28 -22.83
C THR A 681 -18.64 -1.55 -23.67
N VAL A 682 -19.77 -1.97 -24.23
CA VAL A 682 -19.84 -3.05 -25.22
C VAL A 682 -19.32 -2.51 -26.56
N ARG A 683 -18.25 -3.13 -27.06
CA ARG A 683 -17.63 -2.76 -28.32
C ARG A 683 -18.40 -3.30 -29.52
N THR A 684 -18.36 -2.57 -30.64
CA THR A 684 -18.73 -3.14 -31.95
C THR A 684 -17.76 -4.26 -32.36
N LYS A 685 -18.24 -5.15 -33.24
CA LYS A 685 -17.38 -6.07 -34.01
C LYS A 685 -16.54 -5.27 -35.03
N PRO A 686 -15.53 -5.87 -35.68
CA PRO A 686 -14.85 -5.20 -36.78
C PRO A 686 -15.82 -4.80 -37.91
N ASP A 687 -15.41 -3.82 -38.70
CA ASP A 687 -16.11 -3.36 -39.90
C ASP A 687 -15.04 -2.89 -40.88
N ILE A 688 -14.44 -3.83 -41.61
CA ILE A 688 -13.38 -3.59 -42.59
C ILE A 688 -14.00 -2.76 -43.73
N LEU A 689 -13.18 -1.95 -44.42
CA LEU A 689 -13.73 -0.98 -45.37
C LEU A 689 -12.75 -0.62 -46.48
N LEU A 690 -13.17 -0.80 -47.73
CA LEU A 690 -12.51 -0.22 -48.91
C LEU A 690 -13.34 0.97 -49.45
N ARG A 691 -12.98 2.21 -49.10
CA ARG A 691 -13.74 3.39 -49.55
C ARG A 691 -13.47 3.67 -51.04
N PRO A 692 -14.49 3.71 -51.94
CA PRO A 692 -14.26 3.91 -53.38
C PRO A 692 -13.48 5.18 -53.76
N GLN A 693 -13.54 6.22 -52.93
CA GLN A 693 -12.80 7.47 -53.14
C GLN A 693 -11.27 7.30 -53.10
N ASP A 694 -10.77 6.28 -52.39
CA ASP A 694 -9.33 6.02 -52.23
C ASP A 694 -8.74 5.29 -53.46
N TYR A 695 -9.60 4.87 -54.39
CA TYR A 695 -9.28 4.11 -55.61
C TYR A 695 -9.53 4.91 -56.90
N LEU A 696 -9.74 6.22 -56.77
CA LEU A 696 -9.92 7.12 -57.92
C LEU A 696 -8.61 7.26 -58.74
N GLY A 697 -8.77 7.42 -60.05
CA GLY A 697 -7.67 7.57 -61.01
C GLY A 697 -7.46 6.34 -61.89
N VAL A 698 -6.28 6.25 -62.51
CA VAL A 698 -5.89 5.16 -63.42
C VAL A 698 -4.47 4.73 -63.09
N VAL A 699 -4.26 3.44 -62.86
CA VAL A 699 -2.93 2.82 -62.74
C VAL A 699 -2.38 2.59 -64.15
N ASN A 700 -1.29 3.25 -64.51
CA ASN A 700 -0.61 2.99 -65.78
C ASN A 700 0.36 1.83 -65.61
N ALA A 701 0.20 0.78 -66.41
CA ALA A 701 1.01 -0.43 -66.37
C ALA A 701 1.44 -0.88 -67.77
N THR A 702 2.41 -1.80 -67.82
CA THR A 702 2.97 -2.34 -69.06
C THR A 702 2.71 -3.84 -69.10
N ARG A 703 2.23 -4.36 -70.25
CA ARG A 703 1.96 -5.79 -70.43
C ARG A 703 3.19 -6.62 -70.07
N GLY A 704 2.99 -7.62 -69.22
CA GLY A 704 4.03 -8.58 -68.82
C GLY A 704 5.04 -8.05 -67.80
N VAL A 705 4.84 -6.84 -67.26
CA VAL A 705 5.69 -6.23 -66.24
C VAL A 705 4.94 -6.15 -64.91
N ALA A 706 5.60 -6.56 -63.82
CA ALA A 706 5.04 -6.49 -62.47
C ALA A 706 4.85 -5.05 -61.99
N PHE A 707 3.85 -4.80 -61.14
CA PHE A 707 3.70 -3.52 -60.44
C PHE A 707 2.99 -3.65 -59.09
N ASP A 708 3.27 -2.69 -58.22
CA ASP A 708 2.71 -2.60 -56.87
C ASP A 708 1.36 -1.87 -56.89
N LEU A 709 0.31 -2.52 -56.37
CA LEU A 709 -0.99 -1.92 -56.17
C LEU A 709 -1.16 -1.48 -54.69
N PRO A 710 -1.06 -0.18 -54.37
CA PRO A 710 -1.37 0.30 -53.03
C PRO A 710 -2.88 0.23 -52.76
N VAL A 711 -3.23 -0.40 -51.64
CA VAL A 711 -4.58 -0.60 -51.10
C VAL A 711 -4.65 0.10 -49.74
N MET A 712 -5.56 1.06 -49.59
CA MET A 712 -5.88 1.66 -48.30
C MET A 712 -7.18 1.05 -47.76
N VAL A 713 -7.05 0.32 -46.67
CA VAL A 713 -8.13 -0.44 -46.03
C VAL A 713 -8.38 0.12 -44.63
N GLY A 714 -9.65 0.28 -44.29
CA GLY A 714 -10.10 0.76 -42.99
C GLY A 714 -10.64 -0.36 -42.10
N ASN A 715 -10.83 -0.03 -40.82
CA ASN A 715 -11.68 -0.75 -39.88
C ASN A 715 -12.46 0.31 -39.08
N LEU A 716 -13.80 0.35 -39.23
CA LEU A 716 -14.67 1.26 -38.48
C LEU A 716 -15.15 0.68 -37.15
N GLY A 717 -14.80 -0.57 -36.83
CA GLY A 717 -15.15 -1.23 -35.57
C GLY A 717 -14.28 -0.79 -34.39
N ASP A 718 -14.80 -1.02 -33.17
CA ASP A 718 -14.12 -0.78 -31.88
C ASP A 718 -13.23 -1.97 -31.45
N THR A 719 -13.20 -3.02 -32.27
CA THR A 719 -12.36 -4.21 -32.14
C THR A 719 -11.44 -4.34 -33.35
N GLU A 720 -10.27 -4.94 -33.14
CA GLU A 720 -9.23 -5.09 -34.17
C GLU A 720 -9.55 -6.20 -35.19
N ALA A 721 -9.23 -5.95 -36.45
CA ALA A 721 -9.26 -6.94 -37.53
C ALA A 721 -7.85 -7.47 -37.74
N LEU A 722 -7.63 -8.77 -37.52
CA LEU A 722 -6.29 -9.37 -37.48
C LEU A 722 -6.11 -10.50 -38.50
N ASP A 723 -4.95 -10.46 -39.16
CA ASP A 723 -4.40 -11.53 -39.99
C ASP A 723 -5.34 -11.99 -41.12
N PHE A 724 -6.07 -11.03 -41.71
CA PHE A 724 -6.91 -11.27 -42.89
C PHE A 724 -6.15 -11.02 -44.21
N SER A 725 -6.72 -11.50 -45.31
CA SER A 725 -6.11 -11.46 -46.64
C SER A 725 -6.85 -10.50 -47.58
N ILE A 726 -6.12 -9.82 -48.46
CA ILE A 726 -6.68 -8.97 -49.52
C ILE A 726 -6.32 -9.57 -50.88
N SER A 727 -7.33 -9.79 -51.73
CA SER A 727 -7.16 -10.30 -53.11
C SER A 727 -7.51 -9.25 -54.15
N VAL A 728 -6.86 -9.35 -55.32
CA VAL A 728 -7.13 -8.51 -56.49
C VAL A 728 -7.53 -9.38 -57.67
N PHE A 729 -8.63 -9.05 -58.33
CA PHE A 729 -9.23 -9.77 -59.45
C PHE A 729 -9.28 -8.89 -60.71
N LEU A 730 -9.26 -9.50 -61.90
CA LEU A 730 -9.31 -8.78 -63.18
C LEU A 730 -10.72 -8.77 -63.77
N ASP A 731 -11.22 -7.58 -64.12
CA ASP A 731 -12.50 -7.34 -64.80
C ASP A 731 -13.73 -8.01 -64.13
N GLY A 732 -13.63 -8.32 -62.82
CA GLY A 732 -14.66 -9.00 -62.04
C GLY A 732 -14.61 -10.53 -62.07
N ASP A 733 -13.58 -11.17 -62.65
CA ASP A 733 -13.39 -12.63 -62.55
C ASP A 733 -12.92 -13.04 -61.15
N MET A 734 -13.89 -13.23 -60.25
CA MET A 734 -13.66 -13.72 -58.89
C MET A 734 -13.23 -15.20 -58.82
N GLY A 735 -13.16 -15.90 -59.96
CA GLY A 735 -12.66 -17.28 -60.02
C GLY A 735 -11.13 -17.38 -60.10
N ASN A 736 -10.44 -16.29 -60.43
CA ASN A 736 -8.98 -16.24 -60.58
C ASN A 736 -8.44 -14.91 -60.01
N SER A 737 -8.01 -14.88 -58.76
CA SER A 737 -7.24 -13.74 -58.24
C SER A 737 -5.92 -13.59 -59.01
N LEU A 738 -5.59 -12.37 -59.41
CA LEU A 738 -4.30 -12.02 -59.99
C LEU A 738 -3.18 -12.29 -58.99
N GLU A 739 -3.30 -11.68 -57.80
CA GLU A 739 -2.42 -11.83 -56.65
C GLU A 739 -3.16 -11.44 -55.36
N HIS A 740 -2.53 -11.70 -54.21
CA HIS A 740 -3.08 -11.44 -52.88
C HIS A 740 -2.01 -10.98 -51.88
N THR A 741 -2.42 -10.59 -50.67
CA THR A 741 -1.53 -10.24 -49.56
C THR A 741 -2.18 -10.60 -48.23
N ASP A 742 -1.51 -11.45 -47.47
CA ASP A 742 -1.97 -12.01 -46.19
C ASP A 742 -1.45 -11.21 -44.98
N GLY A 743 -1.90 -11.60 -43.79
CA GLY A 743 -1.38 -11.05 -42.53
C GLY A 743 -1.74 -9.58 -42.30
N VAL A 744 -2.80 -9.08 -42.94
CA VAL A 744 -3.23 -7.68 -42.80
C VAL A 744 -3.86 -7.48 -41.43
N ASN A 745 -3.35 -6.50 -40.69
CA ASN A 745 -3.78 -6.16 -39.33
C ASN A 745 -4.19 -4.69 -39.27
N ILE A 746 -5.37 -4.41 -38.70
CA ILE A 746 -5.91 -3.05 -38.55
C ILE A 746 -6.53 -2.90 -37.16
N GLY A 747 -6.00 -1.95 -36.39
CA GLY A 747 -6.57 -1.56 -35.10
C GLY A 747 -7.98 -0.97 -35.23
N PRO A 748 -8.68 -0.78 -34.12
CA PRO A 748 -10.04 -0.23 -34.13
C PRO A 748 -10.07 1.23 -34.62
N ASN A 749 -11.13 1.60 -35.35
CA ASN A 749 -11.36 2.93 -35.92
C ASN A 749 -10.17 3.50 -36.75
N ALA A 750 -9.39 2.63 -37.41
CA ALA A 750 -8.13 2.99 -38.08
C ALA A 750 -8.13 2.71 -39.60
N PHE A 751 -7.10 3.22 -40.29
CA PHE A 751 -6.81 2.92 -41.70
C PHE A 751 -5.34 2.52 -41.86
N THR A 752 -5.09 1.47 -42.63
CA THR A 752 -3.76 0.93 -42.95
C THR A 752 -3.56 0.94 -44.46
N ASN A 753 -2.36 1.32 -44.90
CA ASN A 753 -1.91 1.09 -46.28
C ASN A 753 -1.17 -0.25 -46.36
N THR A 754 -1.59 -1.09 -47.29
CA THR A 754 -0.87 -2.31 -47.70
C THR A 754 -0.68 -2.31 -49.22
N THR A 755 0.11 -3.25 -49.74
CA THR A 755 0.48 -3.32 -51.16
C THR A 755 0.30 -4.74 -51.66
N VAL A 756 -0.46 -4.91 -52.74
CA VAL A 756 -0.54 -6.18 -53.47
C VAL A 756 0.41 -6.13 -54.67
N HIS A 757 1.38 -7.03 -54.71
CA HIS A 757 2.45 -7.07 -55.72
C HIS A 757 2.00 -7.82 -56.97
N ILE A 758 1.36 -7.16 -57.94
CA ILE A 758 0.79 -7.79 -59.14
C ILE A 758 1.91 -8.25 -60.09
N VAL A 759 2.16 -9.56 -60.22
CA VAL A 759 3.38 -10.05 -60.89
C VAL A 759 3.31 -10.06 -62.43
N ILE A 760 2.22 -10.55 -63.05
CA ILE A 760 2.11 -10.62 -64.53
C ILE A 760 0.70 -10.32 -65.03
N LEU A 761 0.52 -9.21 -65.76
CA LEU A 761 -0.71 -8.89 -66.49
C LEU A 761 -0.51 -8.97 -68.00
N ASN A 762 -1.19 -9.92 -68.65
CA ASN A 762 -1.03 -10.26 -70.08
C ASN A 762 -2.10 -9.66 -71.01
N VAL A 763 -2.88 -8.69 -70.53
CA VAL A 763 -3.93 -7.99 -71.29
C VAL A 763 -3.45 -6.62 -71.82
N VAL A 764 -4.31 -5.85 -72.50
CA VAL A 764 -4.03 -4.48 -72.98
C VAL A 764 -5.32 -3.68 -73.16
N GLY A 765 -5.27 -2.40 -72.81
CA GLY A 765 -6.41 -1.49 -72.81
C GLY A 765 -6.74 -1.02 -71.40
N ASN A 766 -7.97 -0.54 -71.20
CA ASN A 766 -8.46 -0.17 -69.88
C ASN A 766 -9.19 -1.36 -69.26
N HIS A 767 -8.70 -1.81 -68.11
CA HIS A 767 -9.22 -2.93 -67.33
C HIS A 767 -9.60 -2.46 -65.93
N GLN A 768 -10.41 -3.24 -65.23
CA GLN A 768 -10.83 -2.98 -63.86
C GLN A 768 -10.14 -3.96 -62.91
N LEU A 769 -9.43 -3.44 -61.90
CA LEU A 769 -8.91 -4.22 -60.79
C LEU A 769 -9.96 -4.18 -59.67
N SER A 770 -10.62 -5.30 -59.43
CA SER A 770 -11.56 -5.47 -58.31
C SER A 770 -10.80 -5.96 -57.10
N ILE A 771 -10.92 -5.27 -55.97
CA ILE A 771 -10.17 -5.50 -54.73
C ILE A 771 -11.17 -5.96 -53.67
N PHE A 772 -10.87 -7.07 -53.00
CA PHE A 772 -11.68 -7.63 -51.92
C PHE A 772 -10.82 -7.76 -50.65
N ALA A 773 -11.26 -7.16 -49.56
CA ALA A 773 -10.71 -7.36 -48.22
C ALA A 773 -11.43 -8.50 -47.49
N ASP A 774 -10.71 -9.19 -46.61
CA ASP A 774 -11.12 -10.46 -46.00
C ASP A 774 -11.54 -11.54 -47.03
N SER A 775 -10.66 -11.74 -48.03
CA SER A 775 -10.94 -12.60 -49.19
C SER A 775 -10.71 -14.10 -48.96
N TYR A 776 -10.48 -14.53 -47.70
CA TYR A 776 -10.20 -15.93 -47.34
C TYR A 776 -10.92 -16.34 -46.05
N ASN A 777 -11.44 -17.56 -46.01
CA ASN A 777 -12.05 -18.18 -44.84
C ASN A 777 -10.98 -18.62 -43.81
N SER A 778 -11.40 -18.92 -42.58
CA SER A 778 -10.51 -19.34 -41.48
C SER A 778 -9.80 -20.69 -41.71
N ASP A 779 -10.18 -21.45 -42.74
CA ASP A 779 -9.54 -22.70 -43.16
C ASP A 779 -8.51 -22.51 -44.28
N GLY A 780 -8.29 -21.27 -44.75
CA GLY A 780 -7.38 -20.93 -45.84
C GLY A 780 -7.99 -21.11 -47.25
N SER A 781 -9.29 -21.36 -47.37
CA SER A 781 -9.98 -21.34 -48.66
C SER A 781 -10.36 -19.92 -49.10
N GLN A 782 -10.16 -19.58 -50.38
CA GLN A 782 -10.55 -18.28 -50.93
C GLN A 782 -12.08 -18.19 -51.02
N THR A 783 -12.63 -17.01 -50.69
CA THR A 783 -14.07 -16.72 -50.65
C THR A 783 -14.43 -15.59 -51.64
N THR A 784 -15.72 -15.44 -51.92
CA THR A 784 -16.28 -14.33 -52.71
C THR A 784 -17.49 -13.68 -52.03
N THR A 785 -17.72 -13.95 -50.74
CA THR A 785 -18.88 -13.47 -49.98
C THR A 785 -18.51 -12.73 -48.70
N PHE A 786 -17.88 -13.44 -47.77
CA PHE A 786 -17.36 -13.00 -46.46
C PHE A 786 -16.25 -13.99 -46.07
N GLY A 787 -15.28 -13.57 -45.27
CA GLY A 787 -14.08 -14.36 -44.98
C GLY A 787 -14.00 -14.89 -43.55
N ARG A 788 -12.84 -14.69 -42.92
CA ARG A 788 -12.51 -15.18 -41.57
C ARG A 788 -12.89 -14.20 -40.46
N ILE A 789 -13.12 -12.93 -40.77
CA ILE A 789 -13.60 -11.92 -39.83
C ILE A 789 -15.12 -11.86 -39.93
N LEU A 790 -15.83 -11.93 -38.79
CA LEU A 790 -17.28 -11.77 -38.76
C LEU A 790 -17.61 -10.32 -38.41
N GLU A 791 -18.12 -9.57 -39.38
CA GLU A 791 -18.16 -8.12 -39.32
C GLU A 791 -19.54 -7.56 -38.98
N SER A 792 -19.63 -6.23 -38.98
CA SER A 792 -20.90 -5.50 -38.88
C SER A 792 -21.58 -5.31 -40.24
N ASN A 793 -20.83 -5.28 -41.36
CA ASN A 793 -21.37 -5.01 -42.70
C ASN A 793 -20.46 -5.55 -43.84
N GLU A 794 -20.49 -6.86 -44.10
CA GLU A 794 -19.72 -7.56 -45.16
C GLU A 794 -19.71 -6.91 -46.59
N GLY A 795 -20.67 -6.01 -46.88
CA GLY A 795 -20.86 -5.41 -48.21
C GLY A 795 -19.94 -4.23 -48.56
N ASN A 796 -19.13 -3.71 -47.63
CA ASN A 796 -18.20 -2.58 -47.82
C ASN A 796 -16.74 -3.01 -48.10
N ASN A 797 -16.46 -4.31 -48.07
CA ASN A 797 -15.14 -4.91 -48.29
C ASN A 797 -14.65 -4.92 -49.75
N TRP A 798 -15.38 -4.28 -50.66
CA TRP A 798 -15.11 -4.29 -52.10
C TRP A 798 -14.84 -2.90 -52.67
N ALA A 799 -13.76 -2.77 -53.44
CA ALA A 799 -13.46 -1.56 -54.23
C ALA A 799 -13.01 -1.91 -55.66
N ASN A 800 -13.00 -0.91 -56.53
CA ASN A 800 -12.60 -1.06 -57.93
C ASN A 800 -11.63 0.08 -58.32
N LYS A 801 -10.54 -0.26 -59.01
CA LYS A 801 -9.52 0.68 -59.50
C LYS A 801 -9.26 0.44 -60.98
N THR A 802 -9.28 1.49 -61.80
CA THR A 802 -9.00 1.36 -63.24
C THR A 802 -7.51 1.19 -63.48
N ALA A 803 -7.12 0.26 -64.36
CA ALA A 803 -5.76 0.09 -64.86
C ALA A 803 -5.72 0.27 -66.38
N GLN A 804 -4.83 1.13 -66.88
CA GLN A 804 -4.53 1.28 -68.31
C GLN A 804 -3.24 0.51 -68.61
N ILE A 805 -3.39 -0.64 -69.27
CA ILE A 805 -2.28 -1.57 -69.57
C ILE A 805 -1.84 -1.37 -71.01
N THR A 806 -0.59 -0.93 -71.18
CA THR A 806 0.03 -0.58 -72.46
C THR A 806 1.00 -1.66 -72.95
N PRO A 807 1.16 -1.89 -74.26
CA PRO A 807 2.18 -2.79 -74.77
C PRO A 807 3.58 -2.16 -74.68
N PRO A 808 4.63 -2.88 -74.25
CA PRO A 808 6.00 -2.38 -74.25
C PRO A 808 6.49 -2.12 -75.68
N SER A 809 7.38 -1.14 -75.88
CA SER A 809 7.91 -0.77 -77.20
C SER A 809 9.40 -0.44 -77.17
N GLY A 810 10.15 -0.82 -78.22
CA GLY A 810 11.60 -0.72 -78.26
C GLY A 810 12.26 -1.61 -79.31
N SER A 811 13.50 -2.05 -79.04
CA SER A 811 14.24 -3.01 -79.85
C SER A 811 15.14 -3.93 -79.00
N ILE A 812 15.37 -5.13 -79.49
CA ILE A 812 16.44 -6.00 -79.01
C ILE A 812 17.73 -5.61 -79.76
N VAL A 813 18.85 -5.60 -79.03
CA VAL A 813 20.21 -5.46 -79.57
C VAL A 813 21.02 -6.67 -79.09
N MET A 814 21.75 -7.33 -79.99
CA MET A 814 22.69 -8.40 -79.63
C MET A 814 24.13 -7.88 -79.67
N ASN A 815 24.96 -8.34 -78.72
CA ASN A 815 26.41 -8.10 -78.74
C ASN A 815 27.04 -8.91 -79.89
N LEU A 816 28.14 -8.39 -80.46
CA LEU A 816 28.74 -8.97 -81.66
C LEU A 816 29.39 -10.34 -81.41
N ILE A 817 28.68 -11.41 -81.76
CA ILE A 817 29.22 -12.79 -81.73
C ILE A 817 30.41 -12.86 -82.70
N THR A 818 31.60 -13.21 -82.18
CA THR A 818 32.84 -13.25 -82.96
C THR A 818 33.28 -14.71 -83.18
N PRO A 819 33.40 -15.19 -84.44
CA PRO A 819 33.68 -16.60 -84.73
C PRO A 819 35.17 -16.97 -84.60
N PRO A 820 35.49 -18.23 -84.28
CA PRO A 820 36.85 -18.77 -84.41
C PRO A 820 37.35 -18.73 -85.86
N ALA A 821 38.67 -18.75 -86.07
CA ALA A 821 39.29 -18.66 -87.39
C ALA A 821 38.84 -19.76 -88.39
N ASN A 822 38.37 -20.91 -87.89
CA ASN A 822 37.87 -22.03 -88.68
C ASN A 822 36.32 -22.13 -88.71
N GLY A 823 35.60 -21.16 -88.13
CA GLY A 823 34.16 -21.25 -87.85
C GLY A 823 33.85 -21.97 -86.53
N PHE A 824 32.56 -22.05 -86.17
CA PHE A 824 32.06 -22.85 -85.05
C PHE A 824 31.84 -24.31 -85.48
N ALA A 825 32.01 -25.25 -84.55
CA ALA A 825 31.81 -26.68 -84.81
C ALA A 825 30.40 -27.16 -84.42
N PRO A 826 29.79 -28.12 -85.13
CA PRO A 826 28.58 -28.81 -84.67
C PRO A 826 28.78 -29.43 -83.28
N GLY A 827 27.81 -29.26 -82.37
CA GLY A 827 27.90 -29.68 -80.97
C GLY A 827 28.52 -28.65 -80.02
N GLN A 828 29.03 -27.52 -80.51
CA GLN A 828 29.59 -26.45 -79.68
C GLN A 828 28.47 -25.58 -79.06
N ARG A 829 28.72 -25.02 -77.87
CA ARG A 829 27.88 -23.98 -77.25
C ARG A 829 28.36 -22.57 -77.62
N ILE A 830 27.43 -21.65 -77.83
CA ILE A 830 27.65 -20.21 -78.05
C ILE A 830 26.89 -19.44 -76.97
N ALA A 831 27.58 -18.57 -76.25
CA ALA A 831 26.94 -17.54 -75.42
C ALA A 831 26.40 -16.43 -76.33
N VAL A 832 25.13 -16.08 -76.15
CA VAL A 832 24.46 -14.97 -76.84
C VAL A 832 23.90 -14.03 -75.78
N GLU A 833 24.25 -12.76 -75.91
CA GLU A 833 23.90 -11.73 -74.94
C GLU A 833 23.65 -10.40 -75.63
N GLY A 834 23.01 -9.48 -74.92
CA GLY A 834 22.62 -8.20 -75.47
C GLY A 834 21.78 -7.39 -74.51
N PHE A 835 21.05 -6.42 -75.06
CA PHE A 835 20.16 -5.53 -74.33
C PHE A 835 18.79 -5.47 -74.99
N VAL A 836 17.74 -5.27 -74.19
CA VAL A 836 16.45 -4.77 -74.68
C VAL A 836 16.40 -3.29 -74.37
N ASN A 837 16.33 -2.45 -75.40
CA ASN A 837 16.31 -1.00 -75.27
C ASN A 837 14.92 -0.47 -75.63
N GLY A 838 14.42 0.52 -74.91
CA GLY A 838 13.18 1.21 -75.23
C GLY A 838 13.38 2.28 -76.31
N VAL A 839 12.29 2.95 -76.68
CA VAL A 839 12.24 3.89 -77.81
C VAL A 839 13.14 5.12 -77.64
N THR A 840 13.57 5.44 -76.41
CA THR A 840 14.51 6.54 -76.11
C THR A 840 15.93 6.06 -75.73
N GLY A 841 16.20 4.75 -75.80
CA GLY A 841 17.53 4.16 -75.63
C GLY A 841 17.86 3.65 -74.22
N GLU A 842 16.97 3.85 -73.25
CA GLU A 842 17.00 3.23 -71.92
C GLU A 842 16.88 1.71 -71.99
N GLY A 843 17.51 0.98 -71.06
CA GLY A 843 17.34 -0.47 -70.95
C GLY A 843 16.00 -0.83 -70.31
N LEU A 844 15.21 -1.69 -70.96
CA LEU A 844 13.92 -2.18 -70.47
C LEU A 844 14.09 -3.51 -69.74
N GLY A 845 13.91 -3.52 -68.42
CA GLY A 845 13.87 -4.74 -67.61
C GLY A 845 12.51 -5.44 -67.61
N GLY A 846 12.52 -6.72 -67.23
CA GLY A 846 11.31 -7.56 -67.14
C GLY A 846 10.78 -8.06 -68.49
N ILE A 847 11.46 -7.77 -69.60
CA ILE A 847 11.01 -8.17 -70.93
C ILE A 847 11.51 -9.59 -71.26
N PRO A 848 10.62 -10.56 -71.55
CA PRO A 848 11.04 -11.88 -72.03
C PRO A 848 11.70 -11.79 -73.41
N VAL A 849 12.79 -12.54 -73.59
CA VAL A 849 13.57 -12.64 -74.84
C VAL A 849 13.74 -14.12 -75.21
N ASN A 850 13.24 -14.49 -76.38
CA ASN A 850 13.37 -15.82 -76.98
C ASN A 850 14.40 -15.76 -78.12
N VAL A 851 15.46 -16.54 -78.01
CA VAL A 851 16.56 -16.61 -78.97
C VAL A 851 16.58 -17.97 -79.65
N VAL A 852 16.69 -17.98 -80.99
CA VAL A 852 16.67 -19.19 -81.81
C VAL A 852 17.77 -19.17 -82.86
N ILE A 853 18.38 -20.32 -83.13
CA ILE A 853 19.21 -20.55 -84.33
C ILE A 853 18.27 -20.91 -85.48
N LEU A 854 18.48 -20.27 -86.64
CA LEU A 854 17.82 -20.57 -87.91
C LEU A 854 18.75 -21.37 -88.83
N ASP A 855 18.17 -22.21 -89.68
CA ASP A 855 18.89 -22.87 -90.77
C ASP A 855 19.19 -21.93 -91.95
N LEU A 856 19.81 -22.47 -93.00
CA LEU A 856 20.18 -21.74 -94.22
C LEU A 856 18.97 -21.29 -95.06
N PHE A 857 17.75 -21.72 -94.72
CA PHE A 857 16.49 -21.33 -95.36
C PHE A 857 15.63 -20.43 -94.46
N GLY A 858 16.08 -20.14 -93.23
CA GLY A 858 15.43 -19.22 -92.28
C GLY A 858 14.44 -19.89 -91.33
N ALA A 859 14.35 -21.22 -91.28
CA ALA A 859 13.48 -21.94 -90.35
C ALA A 859 14.20 -22.22 -89.01
N PRO A 860 13.49 -22.16 -87.85
CA PRO A 860 14.12 -22.33 -86.54
C PRO A 860 14.47 -23.80 -86.24
N ILE A 861 15.70 -24.03 -85.78
CA ILE A 861 16.21 -25.38 -85.47
C ILE A 861 15.70 -25.79 -84.08
N PRO A 862 14.92 -26.88 -83.93
CA PRO A 862 14.19 -27.18 -82.67
C PRO A 862 15.03 -27.41 -81.42
N THR A 863 16.33 -27.72 -81.57
CA THR A 863 17.29 -27.98 -80.49
C THR A 863 18.28 -26.83 -80.26
N GLY A 864 18.09 -25.70 -80.95
CA GLY A 864 18.93 -24.50 -80.88
C GLY A 864 18.16 -23.28 -80.39
N ASN A 865 17.33 -23.43 -79.35
CA ASN A 865 16.50 -22.37 -78.76
C ASN A 865 16.77 -22.18 -77.27
N ALA A 866 16.63 -20.93 -76.79
CA ALA A 866 16.66 -20.57 -75.39
C ALA A 866 15.77 -19.35 -75.11
N SER A 867 15.30 -19.22 -73.87
CA SER A 867 14.48 -18.10 -73.40
C SER A 867 15.06 -17.53 -72.11
N THR A 868 15.01 -16.20 -71.96
CA THR A 868 15.50 -15.46 -70.80
C THR A 868 14.63 -14.22 -70.57
N THR A 869 14.91 -13.44 -69.53
CA THR A 869 14.22 -12.18 -69.23
C THR A 869 15.25 -11.08 -69.01
N SER A 870 15.02 -9.88 -69.54
CA SER A 870 15.94 -8.76 -69.35
C SER A 870 16.01 -8.30 -67.89
N GLN A 871 17.22 -8.04 -67.42
CA GLN A 871 17.51 -7.44 -66.13
C GLN A 871 17.08 -5.97 -66.11
N ALA A 872 17.03 -5.33 -64.93
CA ALA A 872 16.55 -3.96 -64.76
C ALA A 872 17.26 -2.88 -65.62
N ASN A 873 18.46 -3.18 -66.14
CA ASN A 873 19.24 -2.34 -67.06
C ASN A 873 19.09 -2.74 -68.55
N GLY A 874 18.11 -3.57 -68.89
CA GLY A 874 17.90 -4.14 -70.22
C GLY A 874 18.76 -5.36 -70.58
N PHE A 875 19.81 -5.69 -69.82
CA PHE A 875 20.75 -6.76 -70.17
C PHE A 875 20.12 -8.16 -70.13
N TRP A 876 20.49 -9.00 -71.09
CA TRP A 876 20.07 -10.41 -71.14
C TRP A 876 21.18 -11.31 -71.70
N HIS A 877 21.16 -12.58 -71.33
CA HIS A 877 22.16 -13.59 -71.71
C HIS A 877 21.52 -14.99 -71.77
N VAL A 878 21.95 -15.81 -72.74
CA VAL A 878 21.62 -17.25 -72.89
C VAL A 878 22.82 -18.03 -73.46
N GLU A 879 22.88 -19.34 -73.19
CA GLU A 879 23.69 -20.27 -73.99
C GLU A 879 22.82 -21.00 -75.02
N LEU A 880 23.25 -21.00 -76.29
CA LEU A 880 22.67 -21.82 -77.34
C LEU A 880 23.61 -22.98 -77.69
N LEU A 881 23.05 -24.18 -77.86
CA LEU A 881 23.77 -25.33 -78.39
C LEU A 881 23.63 -25.37 -79.92
N ILE A 882 24.74 -25.43 -80.65
CA ILE A 882 24.74 -25.78 -82.08
C ILE A 882 24.47 -27.29 -82.18
N PRO A 883 23.38 -27.77 -82.81
CA PRO A 883 23.06 -29.19 -82.79
C PRO A 883 24.10 -30.04 -83.54
N GLY A 884 24.61 -31.08 -82.88
CA GLY A 884 25.64 -31.97 -83.45
C GLY A 884 25.11 -33.07 -84.37
N ASN A 885 23.83 -33.45 -84.24
CA ASN A 885 23.14 -34.43 -85.09
C ASN A 885 21.63 -34.12 -85.08
N CYS A 886 21.00 -34.09 -86.26
CA CYS A 886 19.54 -33.89 -86.40
C CYS A 886 18.94 -34.95 -87.36
N PRO A 887 17.70 -35.42 -87.12
CA PRO A 887 16.99 -36.35 -88.01
C PRO A 887 16.38 -35.61 -89.21
N GLY A 888 17.24 -35.02 -90.04
CA GLY A 888 16.88 -34.24 -91.24
C GLY A 888 18.14 -33.65 -91.87
N ALA A 889 18.25 -33.67 -93.20
CA ALA A 889 19.52 -33.55 -93.91
C ALA A 889 20.14 -32.13 -94.00
N GLU A 890 19.59 -31.14 -93.29
CA GLU A 890 19.81 -29.72 -93.61
C GLU A 890 20.30 -28.85 -92.43
N CYS A 891 20.42 -29.41 -91.20
CA CYS A 891 20.84 -28.64 -90.02
C CYS A 891 22.36 -28.60 -89.77
N ALA A 892 23.18 -29.26 -90.59
CA ALA A 892 24.64 -29.41 -90.37
C ALA A 892 25.43 -29.37 -91.69
N LEU A 893 25.21 -28.33 -92.49
CA LEU A 893 26.00 -28.01 -93.68
C LEU A 893 27.00 -26.88 -93.35
N ASP A 894 28.18 -26.89 -93.97
CA ASP A 894 29.15 -25.80 -93.86
C ASP A 894 28.55 -24.51 -94.45
N GLY A 895 28.26 -23.51 -93.62
CA GLY A 895 27.50 -22.33 -94.03
C GLY A 895 27.31 -21.28 -92.94
N THR A 896 26.64 -20.18 -93.28
CA THR A 896 26.33 -19.09 -92.35
C THR A 896 24.87 -19.21 -91.88
N HIS A 897 24.68 -19.66 -90.65
CA HIS A 897 23.39 -19.73 -89.97
C HIS A 897 23.04 -18.37 -89.35
N THR A 898 21.75 -18.11 -89.06
CA THR A 898 21.33 -16.85 -88.42
C THR A 898 20.80 -17.12 -87.02
N ILE A 899 21.34 -16.43 -86.02
CA ILE A 899 20.71 -16.32 -84.68
C ILE A 899 19.70 -15.17 -84.74
N ARG A 900 18.48 -15.40 -84.26
CA ARG A 900 17.42 -14.40 -84.13
C ARG A 900 16.96 -14.30 -82.67
N ALA A 901 16.94 -13.09 -82.11
CA ALA A 901 16.35 -12.79 -80.80
C ALA A 901 15.05 -12.01 -80.97
N THR A 902 13.98 -12.46 -80.30
CA THR A 902 12.60 -11.96 -80.39
C THR A 902 12.01 -11.77 -78.99
N SER A 903 10.93 -10.98 -78.85
CA SER A 903 10.16 -10.92 -77.58
C SER A 903 8.71 -11.33 -77.81
N PRO A 904 8.13 -12.23 -76.99
CA PRO A 904 6.72 -12.58 -77.08
C PRO A 904 5.77 -11.46 -76.60
N SER A 905 6.27 -10.39 -75.97
CA SER A 905 5.45 -9.28 -75.47
C SER A 905 4.70 -8.52 -76.57
N GLY A 906 5.22 -8.53 -77.81
CA GLY A 906 4.55 -8.01 -79.00
C GLY A 906 5.51 -7.52 -80.09
N PRO A 907 5.03 -7.32 -81.33
CA PRO A 907 5.84 -6.81 -82.46
C PRO A 907 6.27 -5.34 -82.31
N SER A 908 5.86 -4.68 -81.22
CA SER A 908 6.31 -3.36 -80.80
C SER A 908 7.75 -3.34 -80.26
N ILE A 909 8.34 -4.51 -79.96
CA ILE A 909 9.77 -4.66 -79.72
C ILE A 909 10.41 -5.28 -80.97
N GLN A 910 11.28 -4.53 -81.64
CA GLN A 910 11.95 -5.00 -82.86
C GLN A 910 12.93 -6.14 -82.57
N GLN A 911 12.92 -7.17 -83.42
CA GLN A 911 13.81 -8.33 -83.31
C GLN A 911 15.25 -8.01 -83.75
N ALA A 912 16.21 -8.78 -83.24
CA ALA A 912 17.61 -8.72 -83.67
C ALA A 912 18.02 -10.00 -84.42
N GLU A 913 18.90 -9.86 -85.42
CA GLU A 913 19.47 -11.00 -86.17
C GLU A 913 20.99 -10.84 -86.35
N GLN A 914 21.75 -11.93 -86.24
CA GLN A 914 23.18 -11.98 -86.56
C GLN A 914 23.57 -13.32 -87.21
N GLY A 915 24.37 -13.27 -88.28
CA GLY A 915 24.93 -14.45 -88.94
C GLY A 915 26.16 -15.04 -88.23
N ILE A 916 26.24 -16.36 -88.14
CA ILE A 916 27.35 -17.15 -87.56
C ILE A 916 27.82 -18.26 -88.53
N PRO A 917 29.13 -18.38 -88.82
CA PRO A 917 29.66 -19.42 -89.70
C PRO A 917 29.91 -20.75 -88.95
N VAL A 918 29.33 -21.84 -89.44
CA VAL A 918 29.50 -23.22 -88.94
C VAL A 918 30.30 -24.03 -89.97
N ARG A 919 31.24 -24.88 -89.53
CA ARG A 919 32.05 -25.75 -90.41
C ARG A 919 32.43 -27.10 -89.78
N ASN A 920 32.59 -28.11 -90.62
CA ASN A 920 32.85 -29.50 -90.24
C ASN A 920 34.29 -29.96 -90.62
N PRO A 921 35.15 -30.37 -89.66
CA PRO A 921 36.54 -30.74 -89.94
C PRO A 921 36.65 -32.11 -90.66
N THR A 922 37.22 -32.12 -91.87
CA THR A 922 37.43 -33.35 -92.65
C THR A 922 38.64 -34.17 -92.16
N THR A 923 38.52 -35.50 -92.20
CA THR A 923 39.52 -36.45 -91.66
C THR A 923 40.22 -37.26 -92.75
N PHE A 924 41.42 -37.80 -92.44
CA PHE A 924 42.40 -38.24 -93.44
C PHE A 924 42.00 -39.44 -94.32
N TRP A 925 40.95 -40.18 -93.94
CA TRP A 925 40.57 -41.48 -94.54
C TRP A 925 40.21 -41.44 -96.03
N ASN A 926 39.85 -40.26 -96.57
CA ASN A 926 39.48 -40.07 -97.97
C ASN A 926 40.63 -39.57 -98.88
N ALA A 927 41.89 -39.66 -98.41
CA ALA A 927 43.05 -39.42 -99.26
C ALA A 927 43.18 -40.48 -100.38
N VAL A 928 43.76 -40.08 -101.52
CA VAL A 928 44.00 -40.94 -102.70
C VAL A 928 45.50 -41.20 -102.85
N PHE A 929 45.90 -42.46 -103.04
CA PHE A 929 47.29 -42.87 -103.16
C PHE A 929 47.46 -43.90 -104.30
N LEU A 930 48.37 -43.61 -105.24
CA LEU A 930 48.64 -44.46 -106.41
C LEU A 930 47.36 -44.90 -107.17
N GLY A 931 46.45 -43.94 -107.43
CA GLY A 931 45.26 -44.14 -108.26
C GLY A 931 44.04 -44.76 -107.56
N LEU A 932 44.14 -45.14 -106.28
CA LEU A 932 43.01 -45.66 -105.49
C LEU A 932 42.92 -44.96 -104.12
N PRO A 933 41.72 -44.85 -103.51
CA PRO A 933 41.56 -44.39 -102.14
C PRO A 933 42.37 -45.23 -101.14
N VAL A 934 42.86 -44.59 -100.06
CA VAL A 934 43.66 -45.25 -99.01
C VAL A 934 42.91 -46.42 -98.35
N TRP A 935 41.58 -46.39 -98.26
CA TRP A 935 40.79 -47.51 -97.74
C TRP A 935 40.80 -48.76 -98.65
N ILE A 936 40.97 -48.61 -99.97
CA ILE A 936 41.12 -49.76 -100.88
C ILE A 936 42.53 -50.37 -100.75
N TRP A 937 43.55 -49.54 -100.56
CA TRP A 937 44.88 -50.01 -100.17
C TRP A 937 44.84 -50.78 -98.85
N LEU A 938 44.04 -50.34 -97.87
CA LEU A 938 43.84 -51.09 -96.63
C LEU A 938 43.14 -52.43 -96.84
N ILE A 939 42.26 -52.62 -97.83
CA ILE A 939 41.69 -53.94 -98.13
C ILE A 939 42.77 -54.89 -98.70
N ILE A 940 43.65 -54.40 -99.58
CA ILE A 940 44.79 -55.16 -100.12
C ILE A 940 45.78 -55.51 -99.00
N VAL A 941 46.08 -54.54 -98.12
CA VAL A 941 46.91 -54.75 -96.93
C VAL A 941 46.24 -55.68 -95.94
N VAL A 942 44.91 -55.65 -95.75
CA VAL A 942 44.19 -56.60 -94.87
C VAL A 942 44.24 -58.02 -95.43
N ALA A 943 44.14 -58.22 -96.74
CA ALA A 943 44.36 -59.55 -97.34
C ALA A 943 45.78 -60.08 -97.07
N ALA A 944 46.80 -59.23 -97.19
CA ALA A 944 48.17 -59.56 -96.81
C ALA A 944 48.32 -59.77 -95.28
N VAL A 945 47.60 -58.98 -94.47
CA VAL A 945 47.64 -59.06 -93.00
C VAL A 945 46.88 -60.28 -92.48
N VAL A 946 45.89 -60.84 -93.17
CA VAL A 946 45.33 -62.16 -92.84
C VAL A 946 46.39 -63.26 -93.03
N ALA A 947 47.20 -63.19 -94.09
CA ALA A 947 48.34 -64.08 -94.25
C ALA A 947 49.44 -63.84 -93.18
N ILE A 948 49.67 -62.59 -92.78
CA ILE A 948 50.58 -62.26 -91.68
C ILE A 948 50.00 -62.67 -90.31
N VAL A 949 48.68 -62.64 -90.08
CA VAL A 949 48.05 -63.10 -88.83
C VAL A 949 48.17 -64.61 -88.66
N ALA A 950 48.16 -65.38 -89.76
CA ALA A 950 48.56 -66.79 -89.71
C ALA A 950 50.03 -66.97 -89.27
N VAL A 951 50.91 -66.02 -89.60
CA VAL A 951 52.33 -65.97 -89.16
C VAL A 951 52.49 -65.31 -87.78
N THR A 952 51.55 -64.49 -87.31
CA THR A 952 51.64 -63.70 -86.07
C THR A 952 50.81 -64.29 -84.92
N LEU A 953 50.03 -65.35 -85.18
CA LEU A 953 49.68 -66.35 -84.15
C LEU A 953 50.92 -66.89 -83.41
N TYR A 954 52.09 -66.89 -84.06
CA TYR A 954 53.41 -67.14 -83.47
C TYR A 954 53.81 -66.14 -82.37
N PHE A 955 53.40 -64.87 -82.49
CA PHE A 955 53.71 -63.81 -81.53
C PHE A 955 52.64 -63.63 -80.44
N ARG A 956 51.65 -64.54 -80.36
CA ARG A 956 50.62 -64.59 -79.29
C ARG A 956 51.20 -65.09 -77.95
N VAL A 957 52.36 -64.55 -77.57
CA VAL A 957 53.19 -65.01 -76.43
C VAL A 957 53.79 -63.83 -75.63
N TYR A 958 53.96 -62.61 -76.18
CA TYR A 958 54.75 -61.55 -75.53
C TYR A 958 54.20 -60.10 -75.61
N GLY A 959 53.45 -59.66 -74.57
CA GLY A 959 53.32 -58.29 -74.02
C GLY A 959 53.00 -57.05 -74.90
N LEU A 960 52.85 -55.83 -74.37
CA LEU A 960 52.45 -55.35 -73.02
C LEU A 960 52.06 -53.84 -73.10
N GLY A 961 51.46 -53.26 -72.04
CA GLY A 961 50.93 -51.88 -72.00
C GLY A 961 51.92 -50.77 -71.55
N LYS A 962 51.41 -49.53 -71.41
CA LYS A 962 52.16 -48.32 -70.97
C LYS A 962 51.78 -47.84 -69.56
N MET A 963 52.55 -46.88 -69.02
CA MET A 963 52.71 -46.56 -67.58
C MET A 963 53.01 -45.06 -67.37
N VAL A 964 52.91 -44.57 -66.11
CA VAL A 964 53.06 -43.16 -65.65
C VAL A 964 53.98 -43.09 -64.41
N GLU A 965 54.75 -42.02 -64.18
CA GLU A 965 55.82 -41.99 -63.15
C GLU A 965 55.37 -41.67 -61.71
N CYS A 966 55.98 -42.36 -60.73
CA CYS A 966 55.77 -42.21 -59.28
C CYS A 966 56.49 -40.98 -58.69
N GLY A 967 55.75 -40.06 -58.07
CA GLY A 967 56.27 -38.77 -57.58
C GLY A 967 57.37 -38.81 -56.50
N GLU A 968 57.48 -39.89 -55.73
CA GLU A 968 58.51 -40.04 -54.66
C GLU A 968 59.77 -40.81 -55.11
N CYS A 969 59.72 -41.59 -56.20
CA CYS A 969 60.89 -42.41 -56.60
C CYS A 969 61.15 -42.54 -58.12
N GLY A 970 60.43 -41.78 -58.96
CA GLY A 970 60.68 -41.67 -60.40
C GLY A 970 60.52 -42.98 -61.17
N SER A 971 59.69 -43.90 -60.70
CA SER A 971 59.44 -45.18 -61.39
C SER A 971 58.06 -45.21 -62.05
N PHE A 972 58.01 -45.66 -63.30
CA PHE A 972 56.77 -45.94 -64.03
C PHE A 972 55.91 -47.01 -63.34
N ILE A 973 54.64 -46.68 -63.05
CA ILE A 973 53.55 -47.52 -62.53
C ILE A 973 52.37 -47.48 -63.53
N PRO A 974 51.49 -48.50 -63.63
CA PRO A 974 50.16 -48.31 -64.19
C PRO A 974 49.34 -47.23 -63.46
N GLU A 975 48.46 -46.54 -64.18
CA GLU A 975 47.73 -45.34 -63.70
C GLU A 975 46.79 -45.64 -62.51
N ASP A 976 46.20 -46.84 -62.47
CA ASP A 976 45.22 -47.26 -61.46
C ASP A 976 45.84 -47.76 -60.12
N SER A 977 47.13 -47.52 -59.87
CA SER A 977 47.84 -48.10 -58.72
C SER A 977 47.75 -47.23 -57.47
N THR A 978 46.97 -47.66 -56.48
CA THR A 978 46.79 -46.97 -55.18
C THR A 978 48.04 -46.91 -54.30
N SER A 979 49.06 -47.72 -54.62
CA SER A 979 50.39 -47.66 -54.02
C SER A 979 51.49 -47.72 -55.08
N CYS A 980 52.66 -47.16 -54.78
CA CYS A 980 53.82 -47.18 -55.66
C CYS A 980 54.72 -48.40 -55.35
N PRO A 981 54.74 -49.47 -56.18
CA PRO A 981 55.31 -50.78 -55.80
C PRO A 981 56.84 -50.82 -55.59
N LYS A 982 57.53 -49.69 -55.77
CA LYS A 982 58.99 -49.59 -55.69
C LYS A 982 59.50 -48.84 -54.44
N CYS A 983 58.68 -47.96 -53.85
CA CYS A 983 58.97 -47.32 -52.56
C CYS A 983 57.94 -47.63 -51.47
N GLY A 984 56.82 -48.27 -51.82
CA GLY A 984 55.79 -48.69 -50.87
C GLY A 984 54.87 -47.58 -50.37
N VAL A 985 54.93 -46.36 -50.94
CA VAL A 985 54.01 -45.29 -50.55
C VAL A 985 52.59 -45.60 -51.02
N GLU A 986 51.68 -45.72 -50.06
CA GLU A 986 50.22 -45.74 -50.23
C GLU A 986 49.70 -44.30 -50.11
N PHE A 987 48.79 -43.92 -51.01
CA PHE A 987 48.28 -42.55 -51.08
C PHE A 987 47.01 -42.37 -50.23
N GLU A 988 47.18 -42.46 -48.91
CA GLU A 988 46.08 -42.23 -47.95
C GLU A 988 45.66 -40.76 -47.87
N LYS A 989 44.39 -40.56 -47.49
CA LYS A 989 43.78 -39.28 -47.10
C LYS A 989 43.29 -39.39 -45.65
N ASP A 990 42.91 -38.25 -45.06
CA ASP A 990 42.14 -38.14 -43.80
C ASP A 990 42.94 -38.07 -42.47
N MET A 991 43.77 -37.03 -42.31
CA MET A 991 44.20 -36.52 -40.99
C MET A 991 44.17 -34.99 -40.93
N ALA A 992 43.89 -34.42 -39.75
CA ALA A 992 43.84 -32.98 -39.48
C ALA A 992 44.65 -32.60 -38.23
N LYS A 993 44.82 -31.30 -37.95
CA LYS A 993 45.55 -30.82 -36.75
C LYS A 993 44.64 -30.22 -35.69
N CYS A 994 44.90 -30.54 -34.43
CA CYS A 994 44.33 -29.84 -33.29
C CYS A 994 44.74 -28.37 -33.29
N SER A 995 43.78 -27.45 -33.25
CA SER A 995 44.05 -26.01 -33.16
C SER A 995 44.82 -25.61 -31.90
N ASN A 996 44.53 -26.26 -30.76
CA ASN A 996 45.08 -25.92 -29.45
C ASN A 996 46.51 -26.44 -29.21
N CYS A 997 46.80 -27.70 -29.53
CA CYS A 997 48.12 -28.33 -29.28
C CYS A 997 48.92 -28.67 -30.55
N GLN A 998 48.38 -28.44 -31.75
CA GLN A 998 49.03 -28.68 -33.05
C GLN A 998 49.39 -30.15 -33.37
N ALA A 999 49.01 -31.11 -32.52
CA ALA A 999 49.08 -32.54 -32.80
C ALA A 999 48.17 -32.93 -33.97
N TRP A 1000 48.59 -33.94 -34.75
CA TRP A 1000 47.75 -34.55 -35.78
C TRP A 1000 46.76 -35.53 -35.15
N ILE A 1001 45.53 -35.54 -35.63
CA ILE A 1001 44.42 -36.40 -35.17
C ILE A 1001 43.52 -36.79 -36.35
N PRO A 1002 42.85 -37.96 -36.28
CA PRO A 1002 41.73 -38.30 -37.16
C PRO A 1002 40.60 -37.27 -37.04
N VAL A 1003 39.80 -37.13 -38.09
CA VAL A 1003 38.78 -36.07 -38.22
C VAL A 1003 37.54 -36.33 -37.34
N ASP A 1004 37.41 -37.55 -36.83
CA ASP A 1004 36.24 -38.16 -36.19
C ASP A 1004 36.35 -38.31 -34.65
N VAL A 1005 37.44 -37.83 -34.02
CA VAL A 1005 37.57 -37.84 -32.56
C VAL A 1005 36.93 -36.60 -31.90
N LYS A 1006 36.01 -36.81 -30.96
CA LYS A 1006 35.32 -35.72 -30.23
C LYS A 1006 36.19 -34.97 -29.24
N GLN A 1007 37.28 -35.57 -28.77
CA GLN A 1007 38.22 -34.98 -27.82
C GLN A 1007 39.65 -35.22 -28.31
N CYS A 1008 40.52 -34.20 -28.22
CA CYS A 1008 41.93 -34.34 -28.59
C CYS A 1008 42.68 -35.18 -27.53
N PRO A 1009 43.26 -36.35 -27.88
CA PRO A 1009 43.93 -37.22 -26.90
C PRO A 1009 45.13 -36.58 -26.20
N GLU A 1010 45.83 -35.67 -26.90
CA GLU A 1010 47.07 -35.02 -26.44
C GLU A 1010 46.85 -33.80 -25.53
N CYS A 1011 45.66 -33.20 -25.52
CA CYS A 1011 45.40 -32.00 -24.69
C CYS A 1011 44.02 -31.93 -24.03
N GLY A 1012 43.17 -32.95 -24.19
CA GLY A 1012 41.88 -33.06 -23.51
C GLY A 1012 40.81 -32.07 -23.95
N VAL A 1013 41.05 -31.23 -24.97
CA VAL A 1013 40.04 -30.28 -25.47
C VAL A 1013 39.00 -31.01 -26.31
N GLU A 1014 37.71 -30.82 -26.01
CA GLU A 1014 36.60 -31.32 -26.84
C GLU A 1014 36.31 -30.40 -28.03
N PHE A 1015 35.98 -31.00 -29.17
CA PHE A 1015 35.62 -30.31 -30.40
C PHE A 1015 34.09 -30.26 -30.54
N ALA A 1016 33.50 -29.17 -30.04
CA ALA A 1016 32.06 -29.02 -29.95
C ALA A 1016 31.39 -28.84 -31.33
N THR A 1017 30.84 -29.92 -31.89
CA THR A 1017 29.72 -29.86 -32.83
C THR A 1017 28.58 -30.78 -32.37
N GLY A 1018 27.40 -30.19 -32.15
CA GLY A 1018 26.22 -30.89 -31.67
C GLY A 1018 25.21 -29.91 -31.09
N LYS A 1019 23.94 -29.99 -31.52
CA LYS A 1019 22.84 -29.28 -30.87
C LYS A 1019 22.56 -29.98 -29.53
N VAL A 1020 22.42 -29.20 -28.47
CA VAL A 1020 21.74 -29.64 -27.23
C VAL A 1020 20.33 -29.05 -27.27
N GLU A 1021 19.34 -29.78 -26.80
CA GLU A 1021 17.95 -29.32 -26.79
C GLU A 1021 17.72 -28.23 -25.74
N MET A 1022 16.78 -27.32 -26.00
CA MET A 1022 16.59 -26.10 -25.20
C MET A 1022 16.01 -26.33 -23.79
N ALA A 1023 15.74 -27.58 -23.40
CA ALA A 1023 15.36 -27.95 -22.03
C ALA A 1023 16.58 -28.06 -21.09
N ASP A 1024 17.65 -28.71 -21.55
CA ASP A 1024 18.80 -29.14 -20.74
C ASP A 1024 19.63 -27.96 -20.19
N TYR A 1025 19.53 -26.79 -20.83
CA TYR A 1025 20.11 -25.54 -20.32
C TYR A 1025 19.26 -24.93 -19.20
N GLN A 1026 17.94 -24.89 -19.34
CA GLN A 1026 17.06 -24.33 -18.30
C GLN A 1026 17.09 -25.14 -17.01
N GLU A 1027 17.19 -26.47 -17.08
CA GLU A 1027 17.34 -27.33 -15.89
C GLU A 1027 18.68 -27.09 -15.17
N LYS A 1028 19.79 -26.89 -15.90
CA LYS A 1028 21.10 -26.57 -15.29
C LYS A 1028 21.11 -25.21 -14.61
N MET A 1029 20.55 -24.19 -15.25
CA MET A 1029 20.42 -22.85 -14.64
C MET A 1029 19.49 -22.91 -13.41
N ARG A 1030 18.37 -23.64 -13.48
CA ARG A 1030 17.45 -23.82 -12.35
C ARG A 1030 18.12 -24.53 -11.16
N MET A 1031 18.89 -25.60 -11.38
CA MET A 1031 19.65 -26.25 -10.30
C MET A 1031 20.65 -25.31 -9.62
N GLN A 1032 21.28 -24.40 -10.36
CA GLN A 1032 22.20 -23.41 -9.78
C GLN A 1032 21.46 -22.34 -8.96
N TYR A 1033 20.32 -21.85 -9.44
CA TYR A 1033 19.45 -20.95 -8.67
C TYR A 1033 18.94 -21.63 -7.38
N ASP A 1034 18.50 -22.88 -7.47
CA ASP A 1034 18.01 -23.65 -6.32
C ASP A 1034 19.13 -23.93 -5.30
N GLU A 1035 20.40 -24.10 -5.73
CA GLU A 1035 21.56 -24.20 -4.82
C GLU A 1035 21.83 -22.88 -4.07
N VAL A 1036 21.61 -21.72 -4.72
CA VAL A 1036 21.70 -20.40 -4.09
C VAL A 1036 20.58 -20.21 -3.07
N VAL A 1037 19.34 -20.52 -3.44
CA VAL A 1037 18.17 -20.47 -2.55
C VAL A 1037 18.36 -21.39 -1.33
N ALA A 1038 18.92 -22.59 -1.51
CA ALA A 1038 19.22 -23.51 -0.42
C ALA A 1038 20.23 -22.93 0.60
N LYS A 1039 21.26 -22.20 0.15
CA LYS A 1039 22.22 -21.52 1.05
C LYS A 1039 21.56 -20.39 1.84
N PHE A 1040 20.69 -19.61 1.21
CA PHE A 1040 19.92 -18.59 1.92
C PHE A 1040 18.88 -19.19 2.88
N ARG A 1041 18.39 -20.42 2.64
CA ARG A 1041 17.53 -21.15 3.57
C ARG A 1041 18.26 -21.54 4.85
N ASP A 1042 19.47 -22.11 4.73
CA ASP A 1042 20.33 -22.42 5.88
C ASP A 1042 20.70 -21.14 6.65
N GLU A 1043 21.11 -20.09 5.94
CA GLU A 1043 21.46 -18.80 6.56
C GLU A 1043 20.26 -18.13 7.24
N SER A 1044 19.05 -18.18 6.67
CA SER A 1044 17.83 -17.68 7.31
C SER A 1044 17.52 -18.43 8.61
N SER A 1045 17.73 -19.75 8.63
CA SER A 1045 17.51 -20.60 9.80
C SER A 1045 18.54 -20.30 10.90
N ARG A 1046 19.78 -20.00 10.49
CA ARG A 1046 20.89 -19.58 11.37
C ARG A 1046 20.69 -18.18 11.96
N VAL A 1047 20.11 -17.25 11.20
CA VAL A 1047 19.85 -15.86 11.63
C VAL A 1047 18.60 -15.73 12.49
N LEU A 1048 17.54 -16.50 12.20
CA LEU A 1048 16.27 -16.46 12.93
C LEU A 1048 16.17 -17.48 14.08
N GLY A 1049 17.18 -18.33 14.25
CA GLY A 1049 17.29 -19.27 15.39
C GLY A 1049 16.32 -20.44 15.38
N ARG A 1050 15.49 -20.59 14.33
CA ARG A 1050 14.59 -21.73 14.09
C ARG A 1050 14.53 -22.03 12.60
N SER A 1051 14.24 -23.29 12.25
CA SER A 1051 13.88 -23.65 10.88
C SER A 1051 12.56 -23.00 10.48
N LEU A 1052 12.52 -22.42 9.27
CA LEU A 1052 11.31 -21.87 8.67
C LEU A 1052 10.56 -22.92 7.86
N THR A 1053 9.23 -22.86 7.87
CA THR A 1053 8.41 -23.52 6.84
C THR A 1053 8.64 -22.89 5.47
N GLU A 1054 8.34 -23.60 4.39
CA GLU A 1054 8.53 -23.10 3.02
C GLU A 1054 7.89 -21.71 2.81
N ARG A 1055 6.64 -21.54 3.27
CA ARG A 1055 5.90 -20.29 3.10
C ARG A 1055 6.53 -19.13 3.88
N GLU A 1056 6.95 -19.37 5.13
CA GLU A 1056 7.68 -18.36 5.92
C GLU A 1056 9.02 -17.99 5.27
N PHE A 1057 9.75 -18.98 4.72
CA PHE A 1057 11.01 -18.74 4.03
C PHE A 1057 10.82 -17.90 2.77
N GLN A 1058 9.83 -18.21 1.92
CA GLN A 1058 9.55 -17.43 0.72
C GLN A 1058 9.10 -15.98 1.04
N ASP A 1059 8.32 -15.79 2.11
CA ASP A 1059 7.88 -14.47 2.58
C ASP A 1059 8.97 -13.67 3.33
N TRP A 1060 10.06 -14.33 3.76
CA TRP A 1060 11.30 -13.71 4.26
C TRP A 1060 12.28 -13.40 3.12
N TRP A 1061 12.41 -14.31 2.15
CA TRP A 1061 13.32 -14.20 1.01
C TRP A 1061 12.91 -13.04 0.10
N ARG A 1062 11.62 -12.89 -0.20
CA ARG A 1062 11.05 -11.72 -0.92
C ARG A 1062 11.25 -10.36 -0.21
N LYS A 1063 11.78 -10.32 1.01
CA LYS A 1063 12.10 -9.10 1.76
C LYS A 1063 13.60 -8.83 1.88
N GLN A 1064 14.45 -9.68 1.33
CA GLN A 1064 15.90 -9.42 1.30
C GLN A 1064 16.24 -8.43 0.19
N PRO A 1065 17.19 -7.50 0.41
CA PRO A 1065 17.64 -6.55 -0.62
C PRO A 1065 18.43 -7.22 -1.76
N THR A 1066 18.70 -8.53 -1.65
CA THR A 1066 19.32 -9.39 -2.67
C THR A 1066 18.32 -10.37 -3.30
N PHE A 1067 17.01 -10.15 -3.12
CA PHE A 1067 15.99 -10.95 -3.80
C PHE A 1067 16.01 -10.66 -5.31
N VAL A 1068 16.23 -11.71 -6.09
CA VAL A 1068 16.18 -11.70 -7.56
C VAL A 1068 15.33 -12.90 -7.99
N THR A 1069 14.44 -12.73 -8.98
CA THR A 1069 13.68 -13.87 -9.51
C THR A 1069 14.56 -14.73 -10.41
N PHE A 1070 14.15 -15.97 -10.69
CA PHE A 1070 14.84 -16.84 -11.65
C PHE A 1070 14.94 -16.18 -13.04
N GLU A 1071 13.90 -15.46 -13.46
CA GLU A 1071 13.82 -14.79 -14.77
C GLU A 1071 14.70 -13.53 -14.83
N ASP A 1072 14.79 -12.77 -13.74
CA ASP A 1072 15.70 -11.63 -13.63
C ASP A 1072 17.17 -12.07 -13.57
N TRP A 1073 17.45 -13.14 -12.82
CA TRP A 1073 18.80 -13.71 -12.68
C TRP A 1073 19.33 -14.26 -14.02
N LEU A 1074 18.49 -15.02 -14.74
CA LEU A 1074 18.82 -15.52 -16.08
C LEU A 1074 19.12 -14.37 -17.06
N ARG A 1075 18.37 -13.26 -16.96
CA ARG A 1075 18.57 -12.05 -17.77
C ARG A 1075 19.88 -11.33 -17.43
N GLU A 1076 20.28 -11.26 -16.16
CA GLU A 1076 21.56 -10.66 -15.75
C GLU A 1076 22.76 -11.46 -16.28
N GLU A 1077 22.73 -12.79 -16.30
CA GLU A 1077 23.83 -13.59 -16.86
C GLU A 1077 23.94 -13.48 -18.40
N GLU A 1078 22.83 -13.36 -19.13
CA GLU A 1078 22.88 -13.08 -20.57
C GLU A 1078 23.41 -11.67 -20.89
N GLU A 1079 23.08 -10.66 -20.07
CA GLU A 1079 23.61 -9.30 -20.17
C GLU A 1079 25.12 -9.25 -19.84
N MET A 1080 25.55 -9.97 -18.80
CA MET A 1080 26.96 -10.12 -18.43
C MET A 1080 27.80 -10.78 -19.54
N ARG A 1081 27.17 -11.56 -20.44
CA ARG A 1081 27.82 -12.11 -21.63
C ARG A 1081 28.05 -11.11 -22.78
N LYS A 1082 27.52 -9.88 -22.70
CA LYS A 1082 27.59 -8.85 -23.76
C LYS A 1082 28.56 -7.71 -23.48
N MET A 1083 28.96 -7.45 -22.23
CA MET A 1083 29.86 -6.34 -21.88
C MET A 1083 31.24 -6.80 -21.40
N GLY A 1084 32.29 -6.35 -22.09
CA GLY A 1084 33.68 -6.70 -21.79
C GLY A 1084 34.18 -6.22 -20.42
N SER A 1085 35.33 -6.75 -19.99
CA SER A 1085 35.83 -6.64 -18.62
C SER A 1085 37.20 -5.96 -18.52
N LYS A 1086 37.47 -5.32 -17.38
CA LYS A 1086 38.72 -4.62 -17.04
C LYS A 1086 39.49 -5.38 -15.94
N PRO A 1087 40.81 -5.63 -16.08
CA PRO A 1087 41.59 -6.33 -15.06
C PRO A 1087 41.86 -5.46 -13.84
N CYS A 1088 41.77 -6.03 -12.64
CA CYS A 1088 42.17 -5.38 -11.40
C CYS A 1088 43.70 -5.25 -11.32
N PRO A 1089 44.27 -4.06 -11.06
CA PRO A 1089 45.73 -3.87 -11.03
C PRO A 1089 46.43 -4.57 -9.86
N ALA A 1090 45.70 -5.00 -8.82
CA ALA A 1090 46.26 -5.69 -7.66
C ALA A 1090 46.25 -7.23 -7.75
N CYS A 1091 45.38 -7.82 -8.58
CA CYS A 1091 45.22 -9.29 -8.65
C CYS A 1091 44.97 -9.85 -10.06
N GLY A 1092 45.06 -9.03 -11.10
CA GLY A 1092 44.83 -9.41 -12.50
C GLY A 1092 43.39 -9.83 -12.87
N THR A 1093 42.50 -9.99 -11.88
CA THR A 1093 41.17 -10.55 -12.09
C THR A 1093 40.30 -9.58 -12.89
N LEU A 1094 39.64 -10.09 -13.93
CA LEU A 1094 38.72 -9.34 -14.78
C LEU A 1094 37.43 -8.99 -14.00
N ASN A 1095 37.06 -7.72 -13.99
CA ASN A 1095 35.83 -7.19 -13.39
C ASN A 1095 34.99 -6.51 -14.48
N SER A 1096 33.69 -6.30 -14.25
CA SER A 1096 32.89 -5.50 -15.19
C SER A 1096 33.46 -4.09 -15.36
N VAL A 1097 33.26 -3.47 -16.53
CA VAL A 1097 33.71 -2.09 -16.79
C VAL A 1097 33.14 -1.07 -15.79
N THR A 1098 31.95 -1.31 -15.25
CA THR A 1098 31.29 -0.48 -14.24
C THR A 1098 31.79 -0.70 -12.80
N ALA A 1099 32.49 -1.80 -12.50
CA ALA A 1099 32.95 -2.11 -11.15
C ALA A 1099 33.90 -1.04 -10.60
N THR A 1100 33.57 -0.47 -9.44
CA THR A 1100 34.41 0.47 -8.68
C THR A 1100 35.27 -0.22 -7.62
N VAL A 1101 35.01 -1.51 -7.34
CA VAL A 1101 35.74 -2.37 -6.41
C VAL A 1101 35.93 -3.73 -7.06
N CYS A 1102 37.10 -4.36 -6.88
CA CYS A 1102 37.34 -5.70 -7.40
C CYS A 1102 36.59 -6.77 -6.57
N HIS A 1103 35.72 -7.54 -7.21
CA HIS A 1103 34.88 -8.57 -6.57
C HIS A 1103 35.69 -9.66 -5.84
N LYS A 1104 36.93 -9.93 -6.28
CA LYS A 1104 37.77 -11.00 -5.73
C LYS A 1104 38.69 -10.56 -4.59
N CYS A 1105 39.08 -9.29 -4.52
CA CYS A 1105 40.12 -8.82 -3.58
C CYS A 1105 39.83 -7.46 -2.91
N GLY A 1106 38.64 -6.88 -3.09
CA GLY A 1106 38.22 -5.64 -2.42
C GLY A 1106 38.98 -4.38 -2.83
N THR A 1107 39.89 -4.44 -3.80
CA THR A 1107 40.68 -3.27 -4.22
C THR A 1107 39.83 -2.30 -5.04
N TYR A 1108 39.79 -1.03 -4.62
CA TYR A 1108 39.12 0.04 -5.35
C TYR A 1108 39.76 0.31 -6.72
N LEU A 1109 38.93 0.39 -7.75
CA LEU A 1109 39.28 0.64 -9.14
C LEU A 1109 39.01 2.12 -9.46
N LYS A 1110 39.90 3.00 -8.98
CA LYS A 1110 39.80 4.48 -9.16
C LYS A 1110 40.17 4.93 -10.57
N ASP A 1111 39.40 5.89 -11.08
CA ASP A 1111 39.84 6.91 -12.03
C ASP A 1111 39.31 8.28 -11.54
N GLU A 1112 40.17 9.31 -11.49
CA GLU A 1112 39.82 10.63 -10.98
C GLU A 1112 39.70 11.67 -12.11
N LYS A 1113 38.54 12.33 -12.22
CA LYS A 1113 38.35 13.46 -13.15
C LYS A 1113 39.14 14.68 -12.70
N ARG A 1114 39.86 15.32 -13.63
CA ARG A 1114 40.22 16.76 -13.53
C ARG A 1114 40.05 17.53 -14.85
N PRO A 1115 39.89 18.87 -14.78
CA PRO A 1115 39.32 19.70 -15.85
C PRO A 1115 40.38 20.55 -16.61
N PRO A 1116 39.99 21.30 -17.65
CA PRO A 1116 40.83 22.35 -18.23
C PRO A 1116 41.16 23.48 -17.24
N SER A 1117 42.34 24.07 -17.45
CA SER A 1117 42.96 25.28 -16.85
C SER A 1117 42.01 26.38 -16.35
N GLY A 1118 42.25 27.09 -15.23
CA GLY A 1118 43.42 27.15 -14.32
C GLY A 1118 43.11 28.06 -13.10
N GLY A 1119 44.01 28.40 -12.17
CA GLY A 1119 45.45 28.14 -12.02
C GLY A 1119 45.91 28.14 -10.54
N ALA A 1120 47.23 28.18 -10.29
CA ALA A 1120 47.90 27.92 -8.99
C ALA A 1120 47.92 29.13 -8.01
N PRO A 1121 48.39 29.02 -6.73
CA PRO A 1121 48.96 27.89 -5.97
C PRO A 1121 48.09 27.55 -4.71
N MET A 1122 48.49 27.10 -3.49
CA MET A 1122 49.76 26.76 -2.80
C MET A 1122 49.50 25.75 -1.62
N ARG A 1123 50.32 25.66 -0.56
CA ARG A 1123 51.29 24.55 -0.31
C ARG A 1123 51.57 24.33 1.20
N GLN A 1124 51.75 23.07 1.65
CA GLN A 1124 52.35 22.61 2.95
C GLN A 1124 51.58 22.96 4.26
N THR A 1125 51.72 22.29 5.42
CA THR A 1125 52.49 21.09 5.94
C THR A 1125 51.70 20.53 7.16
N GLU A 1126 51.54 19.21 7.40
CA GLU A 1126 52.41 18.26 8.17
C GLU A 1126 52.66 18.57 9.67
N PRO A 1127 53.00 17.58 10.56
CA PRO A 1127 52.61 16.15 10.59
C PRO A 1127 52.43 15.55 12.04
N SER A 1128 52.35 14.20 12.12
CA SER A 1128 52.76 13.30 13.24
C SER A 1128 51.91 13.20 14.53
N GLY A 1129 51.81 12.02 15.19
CA GLY A 1129 52.22 10.66 14.75
C GLY A 1129 52.24 9.59 15.86
N GLU A 1130 52.23 8.30 15.43
CA GLU A 1130 52.75 7.09 16.13
C GLU A 1130 52.06 6.58 17.44
N ALA A 1131 52.01 5.28 17.76
CA ALA A 1131 52.40 4.05 17.05
C ALA A 1131 51.65 2.76 17.52
N VAL A 1132 51.88 1.68 16.76
CA VAL A 1132 51.47 0.24 16.87
C VAL A 1132 52.39 -0.55 17.86
N PRO A 1133 52.39 -1.91 18.04
CA PRO A 1133 51.54 -3.02 17.51
C PRO A 1133 51.10 -4.18 18.49
N SER A 1134 50.21 -5.05 17.97
CA SER A 1134 50.17 -6.54 18.05
C SER A 1134 50.26 -7.41 19.33
N GLU A 1135 49.38 -8.42 19.35
CA GLU A 1135 49.59 -9.86 19.67
C GLU A 1135 49.13 -10.46 21.04
N ALA A 1136 48.67 -11.74 20.94
CA ALA A 1136 48.54 -12.80 21.94
C ALA A 1136 47.44 -12.77 23.03
N VAL A 1137 46.90 -13.98 23.29
CA VAL A 1137 46.04 -14.31 24.44
C VAL A 1137 46.63 -15.53 25.18
N PRO A 1138 46.77 -15.48 26.52
CA PRO A 1138 46.79 -16.68 27.34
C PRO A 1138 45.84 -16.64 28.57
N LYS A 1139 45.33 -17.81 28.96
CA LYS A 1139 44.58 -18.07 30.23
C LYS A 1139 45.53 -18.49 31.37
N LYS A 1140 44.99 -18.62 32.61
CA LYS A 1140 45.47 -19.36 33.84
C LYS A 1140 45.92 -18.43 35.03
N VAL A 1141 45.79 -18.74 36.35
CA VAL A 1141 45.24 -19.92 37.10
C VAL A 1141 45.06 -19.71 38.64
N ILE A 1142 43.98 -20.29 39.23
CA ILE A 1142 43.81 -20.95 40.57
C ILE A 1142 43.79 -20.21 41.95
N ARG A 1143 42.59 -20.24 42.58
CA ARG A 1143 42.15 -20.69 43.95
C ARG A 1143 42.87 -20.29 45.26
N LYS A 1144 42.05 -20.00 46.30
CA LYS A 1144 41.87 -20.86 47.52
C LYS A 1144 40.45 -20.70 48.16
N PRO A 1145 39.96 -21.63 49.03
CA PRO A 1145 38.53 -21.75 49.42
C PRO A 1145 38.26 -21.92 50.95
N VAL A 1146 37.02 -22.34 51.32
CA VAL A 1146 36.53 -22.82 52.67
C VAL A 1146 36.16 -21.64 53.63
N ALA A 1147 35.10 -21.64 54.46
CA ALA A 1147 34.37 -22.72 55.16
C ALA A 1147 32.83 -22.54 55.35
N ALA A 1148 32.16 -23.60 55.83
CA ALA A 1148 30.80 -23.71 56.40
C ALA A 1148 30.73 -25.00 57.27
N PRO A 1149 29.62 -25.39 57.97
CA PRO A 1149 28.35 -24.69 58.30
C PRO A 1149 28.32 -24.25 59.80
N PRO A 1150 27.69 -24.88 60.86
CA PRO A 1150 26.88 -26.11 61.00
C PRO A 1150 25.48 -26.01 61.69
N ILE A 1151 24.54 -26.88 61.25
CA ILE A 1151 23.57 -27.74 62.00
C ILE A 1151 23.10 -27.36 63.44
N VAL A 1152 21.76 -27.36 63.71
CA VAL A 1152 21.03 -28.25 64.70
C VAL A 1152 19.54 -27.85 64.97
N GLN A 1153 18.60 -28.73 64.55
CA GLN A 1153 17.24 -29.05 65.14
C GLN A 1153 16.18 -27.92 65.28
N LYS A 1154 14.86 -28.11 65.50
CA LYS A 1154 13.87 -29.21 65.73
C LYS A 1154 12.48 -28.66 65.25
N LYS A 1155 11.53 -29.33 64.57
CA LYS A 1155 10.70 -30.54 64.82
C LYS A 1155 9.81 -30.52 66.08
N VAL A 1156 8.48 -30.41 65.91
CA VAL A 1156 7.32 -30.93 66.73
C VAL A 1156 6.02 -30.28 66.19
N PHE A 1157 5.05 -30.99 65.58
CA PHE A 1157 3.91 -31.76 66.14
C PHE A 1157 2.88 -30.91 66.94
N LYS A 1158 1.56 -31.01 66.72
CA LYS A 1158 0.74 -32.25 66.81
C LYS A 1158 -0.45 -32.38 65.82
N LYS A 1159 -0.70 -33.62 65.41
CA LYS A 1159 -2.03 -34.21 65.09
C LYS A 1159 -2.60 -34.82 66.41
N PRO A 1160 -3.91 -35.15 66.52
CA PRO A 1160 -4.33 -36.54 66.26
C PRO A 1160 -5.76 -36.66 65.65
N LEU A 1161 -5.92 -37.45 64.57
CA LEU A 1161 -6.64 -38.75 64.49
C LEU A 1161 -8.18 -38.63 64.43
N GLY A 1162 -8.89 -39.46 63.65
CA GLY A 1162 -8.46 -40.59 62.78
C GLY A 1162 -9.66 -41.06 61.92
N GLU A 1163 -9.82 -42.26 61.35
CA GLU A 1163 -9.00 -43.45 60.95
C GLU A 1163 -9.85 -44.17 59.84
N GLN A 1164 -9.42 -45.15 59.01
CA GLN A 1164 -8.18 -45.91 58.76
C GLN A 1164 -8.23 -46.51 57.31
N GLN A 1165 -7.13 -47.11 56.82
CA GLN A 1165 -7.06 -48.09 55.69
C GLN A 1165 -7.43 -47.61 54.26
N GLN A 1166 -6.82 -48.10 53.16
CA GLN A 1166 -5.52 -48.78 52.99
C GLN A 1166 -4.95 -48.55 51.56
N GLU A 1167 -3.68 -48.90 51.32
CA GLU A 1167 -2.88 -48.75 50.09
C GLU A 1167 -3.53 -49.36 48.83
N GLY A 1168 -3.21 -48.97 47.59
CA GLY A 1168 -2.24 -48.03 46.98
C GLY A 1168 -2.24 -48.28 45.44
N GLY A 1169 -1.56 -47.58 44.54
CA GLY A 1169 -0.66 -46.41 44.53
C GLY A 1169 -0.21 -46.22 43.06
N GLY A 1170 0.11 -45.01 42.59
CA GLY A 1170 0.27 -44.74 41.14
C GLY A 1170 1.37 -43.74 40.76
N GLY A 1171 1.74 -43.76 39.47
CA GLY A 1171 2.89 -43.08 38.87
C GLY A 1171 3.83 -44.11 38.19
N GLU A 1172 4.56 -43.80 37.10
CA GLU A 1172 4.65 -42.56 36.31
C GLU A 1172 5.35 -42.87 34.94
N SER A 1173 5.47 -41.85 34.06
CA SER A 1173 6.41 -41.73 32.92
C SER A 1173 6.36 -42.67 31.69
N ASP A 1174 5.79 -42.14 30.59
CA ASP A 1174 6.48 -41.60 29.39
C ASP A 1174 7.21 -42.46 28.30
N THR A 1175 7.12 -41.94 27.05
CA THR A 1175 7.87 -42.20 25.80
C THR A 1175 7.81 -43.56 25.06
N GLN A 1176 7.32 -43.57 23.79
CA GLN A 1176 8.10 -43.90 22.56
C GLN A 1176 7.29 -43.79 21.23
N ASN A 1177 8.05 -43.63 20.12
CA ASN A 1177 7.69 -43.53 18.68
C ASN A 1177 7.33 -44.89 18.03
N PRO A 1178 7.03 -45.04 16.70
CA PRO A 1178 6.54 -44.15 15.59
C PRO A 1178 5.32 -44.85 14.86
N PRO A 1179 5.05 -44.89 13.51
CA PRO A 1179 5.51 -44.11 12.32
C PRO A 1179 4.44 -43.71 11.24
N ASP A 1180 4.91 -43.01 10.20
CA ASP A 1180 4.57 -42.97 8.73
C ASP A 1180 3.16 -42.73 8.12
N GLU A 1181 3.09 -41.64 7.31
CA GLU A 1181 2.61 -41.47 5.90
C GLU A 1181 1.15 -41.73 5.40
N GLU A 1182 0.85 -41.07 4.26
CA GLU A 1182 -0.37 -41.09 3.39
C GLU A 1182 -1.74 -40.74 4.05
N PHE A 1183 -2.45 -39.66 3.70
CA PHE A 1183 -2.65 -38.96 2.41
C PHE A 1183 -2.83 -37.44 2.57
#